data_AF-A0A2V5PF18-F1
#
_entry.id   AF-A0A2V5PF18-F1
#
_cell.length_a   1.000
_cell.length_b   1.000
_cell.length_c   1.000
_cell.angle_alpha   90.00
_cell.angle_beta   90.00
_cell.angle_gamma   90.00
#
_symmetry.space_group_name_H-M   'P 1'
#
loop_
_entity.id
_entity.type
_entity.pdbx_description
1 polymer ?
#
loop_
_entity_poly.entity_id
_entity_poly.type
_entity_poly.pdbx_seq_one_letter_code
_entity_poly.pdbx_strand_id
1 'polypeptide(L)'
;MAALISALHLVRGEQQDSELIHPTALAFDSSSNLFAADHSAETIFKFTPDGRRSVFVSGVRLSDGNGLAFDAANNLFVLSPSGKYHVGGTILKFSPDGTQSTFATGVGLPYSLAIDPSGNLFVSDWDTGSIYKFTPKGDKSVFATTEIAAKILACDQAGNLFAGVPLKHSIFKYEPGGTKSDFATGITTYALAVDKAGNVYVGDTGNTIFKFTPTGAKSDFAEVTTSRRSFAFDASANLFVVETFSGAISKFASDGAESVFLAGRPPPEQEEEAESETDSSTGLPDKYAKNYLIARSTISPNKKFAVIYPTSDYAQSFDAAKDYLVALESFRILGPLKTERPYHQNQSHGGLSAEWSNDSSVGLITLDSKWGPGDVLLVELRDGKLSRMTNILRKAHDLLLANYRKAKAERYNDYYDFIFIEDATFKLDGTNRVLIEGQADTTPNDLGLSDRAWRGYVAAIWDIPHARFTTTKVSGHRRKKREAEPDEAGMYAAKGEDKKSESDFEGAITDYTRALELYPKYTEAYRERGVAKASKKEPDLQGAIADLDRAIELDPDDAVAYAERADVQAKRKQYSAAIKDIQEAIDFDLVKGPYYSDLAWYQLFNRNPREAIAASIKSLEWSPDNAVTIKTNLAHGYLFDNQFDKAKAIYLENKDAKLPDERTFSQAVLEDFKELEEGGITHPDMEKIKALLSTETDAR
;
A
#
# COMPACT_ATOMS: atom_id res chain seq x y z
N MET A 1 -3.41 27.29 -23.75
CA MET A 1 -3.37 25.84 -23.44
C MET A 1 -4.44 25.44 -22.43
N ALA A 2 -4.60 26.09 -21.28
CA ALA A 2 -5.66 25.75 -20.32
C ALA A 2 -7.10 25.85 -20.90
N ALA A 3 -7.40 26.87 -21.72
CA ALA A 3 -8.71 26.98 -22.38
C ALA A 3 -8.91 26.00 -23.57
N LEU A 4 -7.83 25.44 -24.13
CA LEU A 4 -7.93 24.39 -25.16
C LEU A 4 -8.07 23.00 -24.52
N ILE A 5 -7.57 22.82 -23.31
CA ILE A 5 -7.76 21.61 -22.50
C ILE A 5 -9.22 21.55 -22.03
N SER A 6 -9.85 22.65 -21.60
CA SER A 6 -11.27 22.65 -21.27
C SER A 6 -12.21 22.49 -22.48
N ALA A 7 -11.77 22.83 -23.70
CA ALA A 7 -12.58 22.68 -24.92
C ALA A 7 -12.44 21.31 -25.61
N LEU A 8 -11.34 20.56 -25.37
CA LEU A 8 -11.19 19.20 -25.89
C LEU A 8 -11.90 18.12 -25.05
N HIS A 9 -12.27 18.43 -23.79
CA HIS A 9 -13.02 17.52 -22.91
C HIS A 9 -14.53 17.51 -23.17
N LEU A 10 -15.04 18.30 -24.12
CA LEU A 10 -16.49 18.40 -24.40
C LEU A 10 -16.95 17.71 -25.69
N VAL A 11 -16.09 16.96 -26.40
CA VAL A 11 -16.39 16.45 -27.76
C VAL A 11 -16.42 14.92 -27.89
N ARG A 12 -16.12 14.15 -26.85
CA ARG A 12 -16.32 12.69 -26.87
C ARG A 12 -16.96 12.21 -25.57
N GLY A 13 -18.29 12.24 -25.54
CA GLY A 13 -19.05 11.46 -24.58
C GLY A 13 -18.91 9.98 -24.93
N GLU A 14 -18.00 9.28 -24.25
CA GLU A 14 -17.98 7.83 -24.12
C GLU A 14 -17.24 7.49 -22.81
N GLN A 15 -17.84 6.58 -22.06
CA GLN A 15 -17.69 6.31 -20.62
C GLN A 15 -16.24 6.02 -20.17
N GLN A 16 -15.77 6.68 -19.11
CA GLN A 16 -14.53 6.28 -18.42
C GLN A 16 -14.56 6.51 -16.90
N ASP A 17 -15.70 6.32 -16.22
CA ASP A 17 -15.86 6.63 -14.77
C ASP A 17 -16.72 5.61 -13.97
N SER A 18 -16.72 4.31 -14.30
CA SER A 18 -17.67 3.33 -13.70
C SER A 18 -17.13 2.38 -12.62
N GLU A 19 -15.82 2.27 -12.38
CA GLU A 19 -15.29 1.12 -11.60
C GLU A 19 -14.90 1.47 -10.15
N LEU A 20 -15.07 0.50 -9.23
CA LEU A 20 -14.54 0.48 -7.86
C LEU A 20 -13.27 -0.39 -7.83
N ILE A 21 -12.22 0.09 -7.17
CA ILE A 21 -10.88 -0.49 -7.17
C ILE A 21 -10.69 -1.49 -6.03
N HIS A 22 -11.12 -1.15 -4.83
CA HIS A 22 -11.11 -2.07 -3.68
C HIS A 22 -12.23 -1.71 -2.72
N PRO A 23 -13.49 -2.03 -3.06
CA PRO A 23 -14.61 -1.68 -2.21
C PRO A 23 -14.67 -2.54 -0.95
N THR A 24 -14.83 -1.88 0.21
CA THR A 24 -14.75 -2.54 1.52
C THR A 24 -16.04 -2.45 2.33
N ALA A 25 -16.90 -1.47 2.08
CA ALA A 25 -18.13 -1.29 2.82
C ALA A 25 -19.25 -0.66 1.98
N LEU A 26 -20.48 -1.12 2.20
CA LEU A 26 -21.71 -0.56 1.64
C LEU A 26 -22.62 -0.03 2.75
N ALA A 27 -23.27 1.10 2.52
CA ALA A 27 -24.34 1.61 3.39
C ALA A 27 -25.39 2.38 2.58
N PHE A 28 -26.64 2.37 3.03
CA PHE A 28 -27.71 3.16 2.43
C PHE A 28 -28.14 4.31 3.33
N ASP A 29 -28.40 5.48 2.73
CA ASP A 29 -29.16 6.52 3.41
C ASP A 29 -30.67 6.23 3.36
N SER A 30 -31.46 7.01 4.10
CA SER A 30 -32.93 6.86 4.12
C SER A 30 -33.61 7.14 2.76
N SER A 31 -32.92 7.78 1.82
CA SER A 31 -33.40 8.04 0.46
C SER A 31 -33.02 6.91 -0.51
N SER A 32 -32.49 5.80 0.00
CA SER A 32 -31.98 4.66 -0.80
C SER A 32 -30.82 5.01 -1.73
N ASN A 33 -30.05 6.06 -1.44
CA ASN A 33 -28.77 6.25 -2.10
C ASN A 33 -27.76 5.27 -1.48
N LEU A 34 -27.03 4.55 -2.32
CA LEU A 34 -25.96 3.66 -1.92
C LEU A 34 -24.66 4.44 -1.75
N PHE A 35 -23.95 4.20 -0.66
CA PHE A 35 -22.61 4.69 -0.41
C PHE A 35 -21.65 3.50 -0.38
N ALA A 36 -20.63 3.55 -1.22
CA ALA A 36 -19.60 2.51 -1.30
C ALA A 36 -18.24 3.12 -0.95
N ALA A 37 -17.61 2.59 0.10
CA ALA A 37 -16.23 2.92 0.47
C ALA A 37 -15.27 2.12 -0.40
N ASP A 38 -14.34 2.81 -1.06
CA ASP A 38 -13.26 2.22 -1.85
C ASP A 38 -11.92 2.51 -1.17
N HIS A 39 -11.37 1.49 -0.52
CA HIS A 39 -10.17 1.60 0.31
C HIS A 39 -8.96 2.08 -0.49
N SER A 40 -8.71 1.49 -1.66
CA SER A 40 -7.55 1.84 -2.49
C SER A 40 -7.70 3.21 -3.16
N ALA A 41 -8.93 3.65 -3.42
CA ALA A 41 -9.18 4.99 -3.94
C ALA A 41 -9.29 6.06 -2.84
N GLU A 42 -9.27 5.68 -1.56
CA GLU A 42 -9.53 6.55 -0.40
C GLU A 42 -10.77 7.46 -0.60
N THR A 43 -11.80 6.88 -1.21
CA THR A 43 -12.96 7.62 -1.70
C THR A 43 -14.24 6.88 -1.36
N ILE A 44 -15.25 7.63 -0.90
CA ILE A 44 -16.62 7.12 -0.76
C ILE A 44 -17.41 7.63 -1.97
N PHE A 45 -17.92 6.69 -2.76
CA PHE A 45 -18.81 6.99 -3.88
C PHE A 45 -20.26 6.92 -3.43
N LYS A 46 -21.08 7.85 -3.93
CA LYS A 46 -22.53 7.84 -3.78
C LYS A 46 -23.16 7.43 -5.10
N PHE A 47 -24.10 6.50 -5.03
CA PHE A 47 -24.95 6.07 -6.13
C PHE A 47 -26.39 6.39 -5.78
N THR A 48 -27.06 7.08 -6.68
CA THR A 48 -28.51 7.31 -6.60
C THR A 48 -29.29 6.02 -6.90
N PRO A 49 -30.58 5.91 -6.51
CA PRO A 49 -31.39 4.73 -6.82
C PRO A 49 -31.47 4.38 -8.32
N ASP A 50 -31.32 5.38 -9.21
CA ASP A 50 -31.25 5.18 -10.66
C ASP A 50 -29.82 4.88 -11.17
N GLY A 51 -28.86 4.65 -10.27
CA GLY A 51 -27.51 4.19 -10.57
C GLY A 51 -26.51 5.29 -10.91
N ARG A 52 -26.88 6.58 -10.82
CA ARG A 52 -25.90 7.66 -11.11
C ARG A 52 -24.89 7.76 -9.99
N ARG A 53 -23.61 7.66 -10.36
CA ARG A 53 -22.44 7.79 -9.49
C ARG A 53 -22.03 9.25 -9.32
N SER A 54 -21.60 9.60 -8.11
CA SER A 54 -20.87 10.83 -7.77
C SER A 54 -19.87 10.54 -6.65
N VAL A 55 -18.79 11.32 -6.55
CA VAL A 55 -17.90 11.29 -5.38
C VAL A 55 -18.62 11.96 -4.20
N PHE A 56 -18.74 11.28 -3.07
CA PHE A 56 -19.23 11.89 -1.83
C PHE A 56 -18.11 12.57 -1.06
N VAL A 57 -16.99 11.86 -0.85
CA VAL A 57 -15.77 12.39 -0.25
C VAL A 57 -14.55 11.63 -0.77
N SER A 58 -13.42 12.31 -0.92
CA SER A 58 -12.12 11.76 -1.35
C SER A 58 -11.01 12.18 -0.39
N GLY A 59 -9.92 11.41 -0.32
CA GLY A 59 -8.81 11.68 0.60
C GLY A 59 -9.13 11.35 2.06
N VAL A 60 -10.12 10.46 2.26
CA VAL A 60 -10.44 9.90 3.58
C VAL A 60 -9.84 8.51 3.61
N ARG A 61 -8.94 8.28 4.56
CA ARG A 61 -8.39 6.95 4.77
C ARG A 61 -9.48 6.02 5.28
N LEU A 62 -9.75 4.95 4.55
CA LEU A 62 -10.83 4.02 4.87
C LEU A 62 -10.27 2.76 5.54
N SER A 63 -11.05 2.14 6.42
CA SER A 63 -10.71 0.82 6.92
C SER A 63 -10.82 -0.22 5.80
N ASP A 64 -9.95 -1.23 5.84
CA ASP A 64 -10.08 -2.40 4.98
C ASP A 64 -11.35 -3.21 5.34
N GLY A 65 -11.89 -3.05 6.56
CA GLY A 65 -13.12 -3.71 6.98
C GLY A 65 -14.42 -2.93 6.70
N ASN A 66 -15.52 -3.43 7.26
CA ASN A 66 -16.87 -2.87 7.08
C ASN A 66 -17.07 -1.58 7.90
N GLY A 67 -16.68 -0.45 7.31
CA GLY A 67 -16.53 0.83 8.03
C GLY A 67 -17.59 1.91 7.80
N LEU A 68 -18.75 1.63 7.21
CA LEU A 68 -19.81 2.63 6.95
C LEU A 68 -21.13 2.30 7.68
N ALA A 69 -21.76 3.30 8.29
CA ALA A 69 -23.14 3.20 8.75
C ALA A 69 -23.85 4.57 8.79
N PHE A 70 -25.17 4.56 8.61
CA PHE A 70 -26.02 5.75 8.73
C PHE A 70 -26.85 5.71 10.00
N ASP A 71 -26.93 6.84 10.71
CA ASP A 71 -27.95 7.02 11.75
C ASP A 71 -29.32 7.40 11.17
N ALA A 72 -30.33 7.42 12.04
CA ALA A 72 -31.70 7.81 11.67
C ALA A 72 -31.82 9.28 11.19
N ALA A 73 -30.82 10.12 11.44
CA ALA A 73 -30.76 11.51 10.99
C ALA A 73 -29.99 11.66 9.65
N ASN A 74 -29.63 10.55 9.00
CA ASN A 74 -28.80 10.49 7.78
C ASN A 74 -27.38 11.01 7.94
N ASN A 75 -26.81 11.01 9.15
CA ASN A 75 -25.39 11.21 9.30
C ASN A 75 -24.65 9.93 8.91
N LEU A 76 -23.65 10.05 8.03
CA LEU A 76 -22.76 8.94 7.70
C LEU A 76 -21.61 8.89 8.70
N PHE A 77 -21.40 7.73 9.31
CA PHE A 77 -20.25 7.44 10.16
C PHE A 77 -19.26 6.57 9.38
N VAL A 78 -17.97 6.94 9.46
CA VAL A 78 -16.89 6.33 8.70
C VAL A 78 -15.75 5.94 9.63
N LEU A 79 -15.32 4.68 9.59
CA LEU A 79 -14.08 4.24 10.25
C LEU A 79 -12.86 4.66 9.43
N SER A 80 -12.02 5.49 10.05
CA SER A 80 -10.76 5.99 9.49
C SER A 80 -9.59 5.57 10.39
N PRO A 81 -8.82 4.52 10.05
CA PRO A 81 -7.66 4.09 10.83
C PRO A 81 -6.51 5.12 10.77
N SER A 82 -5.72 5.26 11.83
CA SER A 82 -4.49 6.10 11.85
C SER A 82 -3.24 5.26 11.57
N GLY A 83 -2.31 5.79 10.77
CA GLY A 83 -0.99 5.19 10.51
C GLY A 83 -0.94 3.91 9.65
N LYS A 84 0.19 3.68 8.97
CA LYS A 84 0.43 2.58 8.02
C LYS A 84 0.25 1.16 8.60
N TYR A 85 0.27 1.03 9.94
CA TYR A 85 0.11 -0.23 10.68
C TYR A 85 -1.15 -0.31 11.54
N HIS A 86 -2.12 0.59 11.30
CA HIS A 86 -3.42 0.62 11.97
C HIS A 86 -3.39 0.86 13.50
N VAL A 87 -2.27 1.34 14.07
CA VAL A 87 -2.20 1.69 15.49
C VAL A 87 -2.99 2.98 15.73
N GLY A 88 -4.22 2.83 16.21
CA GLY A 88 -5.19 3.90 16.44
C GLY A 88 -6.21 4.08 15.30
N GLY A 89 -7.31 4.75 15.60
CA GLY A 89 -8.37 5.03 14.63
C GLY A 89 -9.33 6.11 15.09
N THR A 90 -10.01 6.70 14.13
CA THR A 90 -11.01 7.77 14.30
C THR A 90 -12.32 7.35 13.67
N ILE A 91 -13.44 7.68 14.31
CA ILE A 91 -14.76 7.64 13.70
C ILE A 91 -15.05 9.05 13.18
N LEU A 92 -15.11 9.21 11.87
CA LEU A 92 -15.55 10.44 11.23
C LEU A 92 -17.07 10.43 11.12
N LYS A 93 -17.67 11.62 11.14
CA LYS A 93 -19.10 11.84 10.94
C LYS A 93 -19.30 12.90 9.87
N PHE A 94 -20.10 12.57 8.87
CA PHE A 94 -20.56 13.48 7.82
C PHE A 94 -22.05 13.75 8.03
N SER A 95 -22.43 15.01 8.18
CA SER A 95 -23.84 15.39 8.20
C SER A 95 -24.48 15.26 6.80
N PRO A 96 -25.81 15.25 6.70
CA PRO A 96 -26.50 15.13 5.41
C PRO A 96 -26.13 16.19 4.37
N ASP A 97 -25.64 17.35 4.81
CA ASP A 97 -25.12 18.43 3.96
C ASP A 97 -23.67 18.20 3.48
N GLY A 98 -23.02 17.11 3.91
CA GLY A 98 -21.64 16.76 3.58
C GLY A 98 -20.58 17.31 4.54
N THR A 99 -20.96 18.06 5.57
CA THR A 99 -19.98 18.62 6.52
C THR A 99 -19.32 17.53 7.34
N GLN A 100 -17.98 17.46 7.28
CA GLN A 100 -17.18 16.51 8.05
C GLN A 100 -16.92 17.01 9.47
N SER A 101 -16.99 16.11 10.44
CA SER A 101 -16.57 16.30 11.82
C SER A 101 -15.97 15.01 12.38
N THR A 102 -15.19 15.13 13.46
CA THR A 102 -14.69 13.96 14.20
C THR A 102 -15.72 13.59 15.27
N PHE A 103 -16.20 12.35 15.25
CA PHE A 103 -17.13 11.85 16.26
C PHE A 103 -16.41 11.27 17.48
N ALA A 104 -15.36 10.48 17.27
CA ALA A 104 -14.53 9.94 18.33
C ALA A 104 -13.13 9.56 17.82
N THR A 105 -12.13 9.68 18.68
CA THR A 105 -10.73 9.27 18.45
C THR A 105 -10.34 8.13 19.40
N GLY A 106 -9.16 7.52 19.20
CA GLY A 106 -8.64 6.49 20.10
C GLY A 106 -9.42 5.17 20.06
N VAL A 107 -9.83 4.74 18.86
CA VAL A 107 -10.70 3.56 18.65
C VAL A 107 -9.91 2.25 18.50
N GLY A 108 -8.64 2.20 18.92
CA GLY A 108 -7.80 0.99 18.83
C GLY A 108 -7.49 0.62 17.38
N LEU A 109 -7.65 -0.66 17.03
CA LEU A 109 -7.52 -1.23 15.69
C LEU A 109 -8.93 -1.51 15.08
N PRO A 110 -9.71 -0.49 14.68
CA PRO A 110 -11.11 -0.68 14.34
C PRO A 110 -11.33 -1.38 13.00
N TYR A 111 -12.13 -2.45 12.99
CA TYR A 111 -12.36 -3.26 11.78
C TYR A 111 -13.80 -3.19 11.25
N SER A 112 -14.82 -3.17 12.10
CA SER A 112 -16.22 -3.08 11.67
C SER A 112 -17.04 -2.11 12.51
N LEU A 113 -17.99 -1.45 11.87
CA LEU A 113 -18.90 -0.45 12.43
C LEU A 113 -20.35 -0.90 12.25
N ALA A 114 -21.17 -0.77 13.29
CA ALA A 114 -22.63 -0.89 13.19
C ALA A 114 -23.31 0.17 14.06
N ILE A 115 -24.55 0.52 13.74
CA ILE A 115 -25.35 1.47 14.52
C ILE A 115 -26.71 0.88 14.83
N ASP A 116 -27.14 0.99 16.08
CA ASP A 116 -28.49 0.57 16.48
C ASP A 116 -29.54 1.67 16.20
N PRO A 117 -30.84 1.35 16.24
CA PRO A 117 -31.90 2.34 16.04
C PRO A 117 -31.94 3.47 17.09
N SER A 118 -31.26 3.31 18.23
CA SER A 118 -31.11 4.36 19.26
C SER A 118 -29.95 5.31 18.96
N GLY A 119 -29.19 5.06 17.89
CA GLY A 119 -28.02 5.84 17.48
C GLY A 119 -26.74 5.47 18.23
N ASN A 120 -26.72 4.34 18.98
CA ASN A 120 -25.47 3.87 19.56
C ASN A 120 -24.65 3.17 18.49
N LEU A 121 -23.36 3.52 18.46
CA LEU A 121 -22.42 3.04 17.46
C LEU A 121 -21.50 1.99 18.10
N PHE A 122 -21.39 0.84 17.45
CA PHE A 122 -20.59 -0.29 17.89
C PHE A 122 -19.40 -0.46 16.97
N VAL A 123 -18.21 -0.62 17.55
CA VAL A 123 -16.97 -0.81 16.81
C VAL A 123 -16.21 -2.01 17.33
N SER A 124 -15.83 -2.92 16.44
CA SER A 124 -14.94 -4.02 16.80
C SER A 124 -13.48 -3.60 16.70
N ASP A 125 -12.70 -3.98 17.71
CA ASP A 125 -11.28 -3.75 17.83
C ASP A 125 -10.53 -5.06 17.60
N TRP A 126 -9.70 -5.09 16.56
CA TRP A 126 -8.99 -6.30 16.16
C TRP A 126 -7.96 -6.74 17.19
N ASP A 127 -7.30 -5.78 17.84
CA ASP A 127 -6.19 -6.05 18.74
C ASP A 127 -6.65 -6.68 20.05
N THR A 128 -7.60 -6.01 20.69
CA THR A 128 -8.06 -6.36 22.02
C THR A 128 -9.19 -7.39 22.00
N GLY A 129 -9.78 -7.67 20.83
CA GLY A 129 -11.00 -8.46 20.70
C GLY A 129 -12.23 -7.79 21.31
N SER A 130 -12.14 -6.51 21.69
CA SER A 130 -13.26 -5.77 22.28
C SER A 130 -14.23 -5.25 21.23
N ILE A 131 -15.49 -5.11 21.64
CA ILE A 131 -16.51 -4.35 20.93
C ILE A 131 -16.79 -3.12 21.80
N TYR A 132 -16.42 -1.94 21.30
CA TYR A 132 -16.73 -0.67 21.95
C TYR A 132 -18.13 -0.21 21.56
N LYS A 133 -18.84 0.41 22.50
CA LYS A 133 -20.08 1.14 22.26
C LYS A 133 -19.85 2.63 22.51
N PHE A 134 -20.30 3.44 21.57
CA PHE A 134 -20.35 4.88 21.64
C PHE A 134 -21.82 5.32 21.73
N THR A 135 -22.15 6.16 22.72
CA THR A 135 -23.46 6.81 22.76
C THR A 135 -23.61 7.78 21.57
N PRO A 136 -24.82 8.25 21.21
CA PRO A 136 -24.98 9.28 20.18
C PRO A 136 -24.18 10.58 20.43
N LYS A 137 -23.71 10.79 21.67
CA LYS A 137 -22.88 11.94 22.07
C LYS A 137 -21.37 11.67 21.94
N GLY A 138 -20.96 10.43 21.66
CA GLY A 138 -19.57 10.01 21.54
C GLY A 138 -18.97 9.37 22.80
N ASP A 139 -19.75 9.14 23.86
CA ASP A 139 -19.22 8.54 25.09
C ASP A 139 -18.85 7.06 24.85
N LYS A 140 -17.56 6.73 24.97
CA LYS A 140 -17.02 5.38 24.75
C LYS A 140 -17.18 4.49 25.99
N SER A 141 -17.57 3.24 25.76
CA SER A 141 -17.59 2.17 26.77
C SER A 141 -17.25 0.82 26.13
N VAL A 142 -16.77 -0.15 26.91
CA VAL A 142 -16.64 -1.54 26.44
C VAL A 142 -18.02 -2.19 26.53
N PHE A 143 -18.56 -2.63 25.39
CA PHE A 143 -19.86 -3.32 25.34
C PHE A 143 -19.71 -4.82 25.55
N ALA A 144 -18.74 -5.43 24.88
CA ALA A 144 -18.41 -6.83 25.01
C ALA A 144 -16.93 -7.06 24.71
N THR A 145 -16.38 -8.16 25.21
CA THR A 145 -15.06 -8.65 24.80
C THR A 145 -15.22 -10.06 24.28
N THR A 146 -14.63 -10.31 23.12
CA THR A 146 -14.59 -11.62 22.48
C THR A 146 -13.21 -12.22 22.63
N GLU A 147 -13.11 -13.55 22.80
CA GLU A 147 -11.80 -14.23 22.86
C GLU A 147 -11.02 -14.07 21.54
N ILE A 148 -11.73 -13.90 20.42
CA ILE A 148 -11.15 -13.60 19.12
C ILE A 148 -11.99 -12.49 18.50
N ALA A 149 -11.32 -11.47 17.97
CA ALA A 149 -11.96 -10.25 17.47
C ALA A 149 -13.06 -10.52 16.44
N ALA A 150 -14.18 -9.83 16.62
CA ALA A 150 -15.24 -9.78 15.63
C ALA A 150 -14.80 -8.97 14.40
N LYS A 151 -14.92 -9.55 13.21
CA LYS A 151 -14.58 -8.85 11.96
C LYS A 151 -15.77 -8.16 11.31
N ILE A 152 -16.98 -8.46 11.78
CA ILE A 152 -18.18 -7.89 11.19
C ILE A 152 -19.28 -7.75 12.22
N LEU A 153 -19.92 -6.59 12.20
CA LEU A 153 -21.00 -6.20 13.09
C LEU A 153 -22.23 -5.82 12.27
N ALA A 154 -23.41 -6.19 12.75
CA ALA A 154 -24.67 -5.70 12.21
C ALA A 154 -25.71 -5.61 13.33
N CYS A 155 -26.60 -4.60 13.27
CA CYS A 155 -27.68 -4.42 14.23
C CYS A 155 -29.03 -4.71 13.59
N ASP A 156 -29.96 -5.28 14.36
CA ASP A 156 -31.36 -5.34 13.98
C ASP A 156 -32.18 -4.14 14.51
N GLN A 157 -33.45 -4.08 14.12
CA GLN A 157 -34.38 -3.02 14.55
C GLN A 157 -34.78 -3.10 16.03
N ALA A 158 -34.49 -4.21 16.71
CA ALA A 158 -34.65 -4.34 18.16
C ALA A 158 -33.40 -3.89 18.93
N GLY A 159 -32.32 -3.53 18.24
CA GLY A 159 -31.04 -3.15 18.82
C GLY A 159 -30.17 -4.34 19.25
N ASN A 160 -30.48 -5.56 18.80
CA ASN A 160 -29.57 -6.68 18.98
C ASN A 160 -28.36 -6.50 18.05
N LEU A 161 -27.17 -6.75 18.58
CA LEU A 161 -25.92 -6.73 17.83
C LEU A 161 -25.53 -8.16 17.45
N PHE A 162 -25.30 -8.40 16.17
CA PHE A 162 -24.75 -9.64 15.64
C PHE A 162 -23.28 -9.42 15.32
N ALA A 163 -22.42 -10.28 15.88
CA ALA A 163 -20.97 -10.21 15.71
C ALA A 163 -20.45 -11.50 15.08
N GLY A 164 -19.94 -11.40 13.84
CA GLY A 164 -19.30 -12.51 13.15
C GLY A 164 -17.83 -12.63 13.55
N VAL A 165 -17.42 -13.83 13.97
CA VAL A 165 -16.06 -14.15 14.40
C VAL A 165 -15.51 -15.27 13.51
N PRO A 166 -14.85 -14.93 12.39
CA PRO A 166 -14.51 -15.90 11.34
C PRO A 166 -13.60 -17.02 11.81
N LEU A 167 -12.60 -16.68 12.64
CA LEU A 167 -11.66 -17.66 13.21
C LEU A 167 -12.30 -18.62 14.22
N LYS A 168 -13.49 -18.31 14.74
CA LYS A 168 -14.31 -19.23 15.55
C LYS A 168 -15.42 -19.90 14.75
N HIS A 169 -15.55 -19.60 13.46
CA HIS A 169 -16.65 -20.06 12.62
C HIS A 169 -18.03 -19.84 13.27
N SER A 170 -18.23 -18.69 13.93
CA SER A 170 -19.42 -18.45 14.74
C SER A 170 -19.94 -17.02 14.61
N ILE A 171 -21.25 -16.86 14.78
CA ILE A 171 -21.94 -15.59 14.92
C ILE A 171 -22.52 -15.53 16.33
N PHE A 172 -22.14 -14.51 17.09
CA PHE A 172 -22.71 -14.23 18.40
C PHE A 172 -23.82 -13.18 18.28
N LYS A 173 -24.88 -13.34 19.06
CA LYS A 173 -25.93 -12.33 19.23
C LYS A 173 -25.81 -11.74 20.62
N TYR A 174 -25.80 -10.41 20.69
CA TYR A 174 -25.87 -9.63 21.90
C TYR A 174 -27.20 -8.89 21.95
N GLU A 175 -27.98 -9.08 23.00
CA GLU A 175 -29.16 -8.27 23.25
C GLU A 175 -28.77 -6.80 23.57
N PRO A 176 -29.68 -5.81 23.46
CA PRO A 176 -29.35 -4.42 23.78
C PRO A 176 -28.73 -4.21 25.17
N GLY A 177 -29.07 -5.09 26.13
CA GLY A 177 -28.50 -5.11 27.48
C GLY A 177 -27.12 -5.77 27.62
N GLY A 178 -26.54 -6.28 26.53
CA GLY A 178 -25.22 -6.93 26.50
C GLY A 178 -25.23 -8.44 26.70
N THR A 179 -26.39 -9.06 26.95
CA THR A 179 -26.49 -10.52 27.12
C THR A 179 -26.06 -11.24 25.84
N LYS A 180 -25.01 -12.06 25.93
CA LYS A 180 -24.46 -12.84 24.81
C LYS A 180 -25.15 -14.19 24.65
N SER A 181 -25.40 -14.59 23.41
CA SER A 181 -25.83 -15.95 23.02
C SER A 181 -25.15 -16.38 21.72
N ASP A 182 -25.02 -17.68 21.50
CA ASP A 182 -24.57 -18.24 20.23
C ASP A 182 -25.74 -18.23 19.24
N PHE A 183 -25.60 -17.50 18.13
CA PHE A 183 -26.66 -17.40 17.12
C PHE A 183 -26.50 -18.47 16.03
N ALA A 184 -25.28 -18.65 15.53
CA ALA A 184 -24.94 -19.68 14.54
C ALA A 184 -23.49 -20.14 14.71
N THR A 185 -23.23 -21.42 14.45
CA THR A 185 -21.89 -22.05 14.50
C THR A 185 -21.59 -22.79 13.20
N GLY A 186 -20.31 -23.06 12.94
CA GLY A 186 -19.83 -23.71 11.71
C GLY A 186 -19.86 -22.81 10.47
N ILE A 187 -19.83 -21.49 10.65
CA ILE A 187 -19.94 -20.51 9.55
C ILE A 187 -18.83 -19.46 9.65
N THR A 188 -18.03 -19.34 8.60
CA THR A 188 -16.96 -18.35 8.50
C THR A 188 -17.50 -17.04 7.93
N THR A 189 -17.86 -16.08 8.77
CA THR A 189 -18.59 -14.86 8.35
C THR A 189 -17.69 -13.80 7.69
N TYR A 190 -17.78 -13.60 6.37
CA TYR A 190 -17.07 -12.52 5.66
C TYR A 190 -17.96 -11.30 5.38
N ALA A 191 -19.27 -11.53 5.22
CA ALA A 191 -20.28 -10.47 5.05
C ALA A 191 -21.53 -10.79 5.91
N LEU A 192 -22.18 -9.75 6.42
CA LEU A 192 -23.28 -9.85 7.39
C LEU A 192 -24.18 -8.62 7.24
N ALA A 193 -25.49 -8.84 7.07
CA ALA A 193 -26.50 -7.79 7.16
C ALA A 193 -27.77 -8.34 7.79
N VAL A 194 -28.57 -7.46 8.39
CA VAL A 194 -29.86 -7.83 8.98
C VAL A 194 -30.97 -7.05 8.29
N ASP A 195 -32.02 -7.75 7.86
CA ASP A 195 -33.18 -7.10 7.25
C ASP A 195 -34.11 -6.50 8.33
N LYS A 196 -35.13 -5.74 7.89
CA LYS A 196 -36.12 -5.12 8.79
C LYS A 196 -36.94 -6.14 9.61
N ALA A 197 -37.01 -7.40 9.16
CA ALA A 197 -37.71 -8.47 9.87
C ALA A 197 -36.80 -9.19 10.88
N GLY A 198 -35.53 -8.82 10.98
CA GLY A 198 -34.54 -9.44 11.85
C GLY A 198 -33.92 -10.72 11.28
N ASN A 199 -34.13 -11.02 9.99
CA ASN A 199 -33.42 -12.11 9.35
C ASN A 199 -31.98 -11.71 9.10
N VAL A 200 -31.04 -12.61 9.41
CA VAL A 200 -29.61 -12.38 9.28
C VAL A 200 -29.11 -13.04 8.00
N TYR A 201 -28.49 -12.25 7.13
CA TYR A 201 -27.94 -12.68 5.85
C TYR A 201 -26.43 -12.75 5.96
N VAL A 202 -25.86 -13.89 5.57
CA VAL A 202 -24.45 -14.21 5.81
C VAL A 202 -23.78 -14.64 4.52
N GLY A 203 -22.65 -14.00 4.22
CA GLY A 203 -21.70 -14.45 3.21
C GLY A 203 -20.53 -15.18 3.88
N ASP A 204 -20.26 -16.40 3.45
CA ASP A 204 -19.14 -17.22 3.94
C ASP A 204 -18.07 -17.46 2.87
N THR A 205 -17.25 -18.50 3.01
CA THR A 205 -16.24 -18.90 2.01
C THR A 205 -16.82 -19.60 0.79
N GLY A 206 -18.08 -20.06 0.84
CA GLY A 206 -18.72 -20.75 -0.27
C GLY A 206 -19.24 -19.78 -1.34
N ASN A 207 -20.18 -20.27 -2.16
CA ASN A 207 -20.88 -19.47 -3.16
C ASN A 207 -22.32 -19.13 -2.74
N THR A 208 -22.80 -19.67 -1.62
CA THR A 208 -24.18 -19.47 -1.18
C THR A 208 -24.28 -18.35 -0.13
N ILE A 209 -25.15 -17.37 -0.34
CA ILE A 209 -25.62 -16.47 0.71
C ILE A 209 -26.64 -17.23 1.56
N PHE A 210 -26.38 -17.33 2.85
CA PHE A 210 -27.31 -17.96 3.79
C PHE A 210 -28.23 -16.94 4.43
N LYS A 211 -29.47 -17.34 4.65
CA LYS A 211 -30.46 -16.61 5.44
C LYS A 211 -30.77 -17.37 6.73
N PHE A 212 -30.68 -16.67 7.84
CA PHE A 212 -31.12 -17.12 9.15
C PHE A 212 -32.37 -16.36 9.56
N THR A 213 -33.41 -17.07 9.99
CA THR A 213 -34.54 -16.42 10.66
C THR A 213 -34.09 -15.82 12.00
N PRO A 214 -34.87 -14.90 12.62
CA PRO A 214 -34.56 -14.39 13.95
C PRO A 214 -34.40 -15.50 15.02
N THR A 215 -35.00 -16.67 14.79
CA THR A 215 -34.91 -17.86 15.64
C THR A 215 -33.71 -18.76 15.33
N GLY A 216 -32.86 -18.40 14.35
CA GLY A 216 -31.65 -19.12 13.98
C GLY A 216 -31.82 -20.24 12.94
N ALA A 217 -33.00 -20.39 12.33
CA ALA A 217 -33.21 -21.41 11.29
C ALA A 217 -32.48 -21.01 10.00
N LYS A 218 -31.56 -21.86 9.54
CA LYS A 218 -30.73 -21.66 8.33
C LYS A 218 -31.46 -22.10 7.06
N SER A 219 -31.33 -21.31 5.99
CA SER A 219 -31.76 -21.63 4.63
C SER A 219 -30.81 -20.98 3.60
N ASP A 220 -30.79 -21.51 2.39
CA ASP A 220 -30.06 -20.90 1.27
C ASP A 220 -30.92 -19.77 0.69
N PHE A 221 -30.30 -18.61 0.44
CA PHE A 221 -30.99 -17.43 -0.09
C PHE A 221 -30.69 -17.19 -1.56
N ALA A 222 -29.40 -17.15 -1.92
CA ALA A 222 -28.95 -16.90 -3.30
C ALA A 222 -27.55 -17.48 -3.50
N GLU A 223 -27.21 -17.81 -4.74
CA GLU A 223 -25.83 -18.13 -5.15
C GLU A 223 -25.13 -16.87 -5.66
N VAL A 224 -23.83 -16.80 -5.45
CA VAL A 224 -22.92 -15.76 -5.94
C VAL A 224 -21.69 -16.39 -6.58
N THR A 225 -21.07 -15.68 -7.51
CA THR A 225 -19.95 -16.21 -8.30
C THR A 225 -18.59 -15.99 -7.65
N THR A 226 -18.44 -15.05 -6.69
CA THR A 226 -17.13 -14.72 -6.11
C THR A 226 -17.16 -14.25 -4.63
N SER A 227 -16.00 -13.82 -4.13
CA SER A 227 -15.76 -13.37 -2.75
C SER A 227 -16.54 -12.11 -2.38
N ARG A 228 -17.19 -12.15 -1.21
CA ARG A 228 -18.13 -11.15 -0.69
C ARG A 228 -17.48 -10.31 0.40
N ARG A 229 -17.54 -8.99 0.29
CA ARG A 229 -16.94 -8.08 1.30
C ARG A 229 -17.94 -7.44 2.24
N SER A 230 -19.04 -6.94 1.68
CA SER A 230 -20.01 -6.14 2.40
C SER A 230 -21.42 -6.34 1.86
N PHE A 231 -22.39 -6.34 2.77
CA PHE A 231 -23.81 -6.49 2.50
C PHE A 231 -24.57 -5.27 3.02
N ALA A 232 -25.53 -4.77 2.25
CA ALA A 232 -26.42 -3.71 2.70
C ALA A 232 -27.82 -3.88 2.11
N PHE A 233 -28.85 -3.51 2.86
CA PHE A 233 -30.23 -3.51 2.38
C PHE A 233 -30.67 -2.11 1.96
N ASP A 234 -31.33 -2.01 0.82
CA ASP A 234 -32.08 -0.80 0.46
C ASP A 234 -33.41 -0.70 1.23
N ALA A 235 -34.12 0.42 1.09
CA ALA A 235 -35.40 0.62 1.78
C ALA A 235 -36.49 -0.38 1.36
N SER A 236 -36.35 -0.98 0.17
CA SER A 236 -37.26 -1.96 -0.44
C SER A 236 -36.90 -3.41 -0.10
N ALA A 237 -35.95 -3.63 0.83
CA ALA A 237 -35.46 -4.93 1.25
C ALA A 237 -34.75 -5.76 0.15
N ASN A 238 -34.16 -5.08 -0.84
CA ASN A 238 -33.21 -5.71 -1.75
C ASN A 238 -31.83 -5.76 -1.09
N LEU A 239 -31.15 -6.90 -1.17
CA LEU A 239 -29.80 -7.09 -0.67
C LEU A 239 -28.80 -6.67 -1.75
N PHE A 240 -27.89 -5.77 -1.39
CA PHE A 240 -26.76 -5.38 -2.22
C PHE A 240 -25.50 -6.04 -1.70
N VAL A 241 -24.74 -6.61 -2.61
CA VAL A 241 -23.53 -7.36 -2.34
C VAL A 241 -22.41 -6.75 -3.15
N VAL A 242 -21.32 -6.37 -2.49
CA VAL A 242 -20.10 -5.94 -3.20
C VAL A 242 -19.06 -7.04 -3.21
N GLU A 243 -18.48 -7.22 -4.39
CA GLU A 243 -17.37 -8.13 -4.66
C GLU A 243 -16.03 -7.39 -4.59
N THR A 244 -15.11 -7.86 -3.74
CA THR A 244 -13.85 -7.16 -3.45
C THR A 244 -12.96 -6.98 -4.68
N PHE A 245 -12.86 -8.02 -5.52
CA PHE A 245 -11.88 -8.08 -6.60
C PHE A 245 -12.37 -7.41 -7.89
N SER A 246 -13.58 -7.76 -8.32
CA SER A 246 -14.20 -7.13 -9.49
C SER A 246 -14.61 -5.69 -9.18
N GLY A 247 -14.97 -5.38 -7.94
CA GLY A 247 -15.64 -4.12 -7.61
C GLY A 247 -17.09 -4.08 -8.10
N ALA A 248 -17.64 -5.23 -8.52
CA ALA A 248 -19.04 -5.36 -8.92
C ALA A 248 -19.96 -5.21 -7.71
N ILE A 249 -21.15 -4.67 -7.97
CA ILE A 249 -22.24 -4.65 -6.99
C ILE A 249 -23.43 -5.37 -7.60
N SER A 250 -23.78 -6.52 -7.02
CA SER A 250 -24.98 -7.27 -7.36
C SER A 250 -26.13 -6.88 -6.44
N LYS A 251 -27.34 -6.86 -7.00
CA LYS A 251 -28.59 -6.61 -6.30
C LYS A 251 -29.46 -7.87 -6.33
N PHE A 252 -29.83 -8.36 -5.17
CA PHE A 252 -30.73 -9.49 -4.97
C PHE A 252 -32.09 -9.00 -4.48
N ALA A 253 -33.15 -9.36 -5.20
CA ALA A 253 -34.52 -9.14 -4.73
C ALA A 253 -34.85 -10.05 -3.54
N SER A 254 -35.97 -9.79 -2.86
CA SER A 254 -36.37 -10.54 -1.66
C SER A 254 -36.58 -12.05 -1.87
N ASP A 255 -36.75 -12.48 -3.12
CA ASP A 255 -36.89 -13.87 -3.55
C ASP A 255 -35.55 -14.51 -3.97
N GLY A 256 -34.44 -13.77 -3.89
CA GLY A 256 -33.10 -14.22 -4.26
C GLY A 256 -32.74 -13.98 -5.74
N ALA A 257 -33.62 -13.37 -6.55
CA ALA A 257 -33.30 -13.08 -7.95
C ALA A 257 -32.19 -12.01 -8.08
N GLU A 258 -31.12 -12.34 -8.79
CA GLU A 258 -29.97 -11.46 -9.01
C GLU A 258 -30.16 -10.51 -10.20
N SER A 259 -29.65 -9.29 -10.03
CA SER A 259 -29.47 -8.30 -11.10
C SER A 259 -28.18 -7.51 -10.86
N VAL A 260 -27.53 -7.05 -11.92
CA VAL A 260 -26.31 -6.23 -11.79
C VAL A 260 -26.70 -4.78 -11.46
N PHE A 261 -26.21 -4.23 -10.35
CA PHE A 261 -26.36 -2.80 -10.03
C PHE A 261 -25.18 -1.99 -10.54
N LEU A 262 -23.96 -2.47 -10.31
CA LEU A 262 -22.73 -1.91 -10.86
C LEU A 262 -21.91 -3.05 -11.47
N ALA A 263 -21.61 -2.95 -12.76
CA ALA A 263 -20.69 -3.88 -13.40
C ALA A 263 -19.30 -3.67 -12.82
N GLY A 264 -18.69 -4.73 -12.28
CA GLY A 264 -17.30 -4.69 -11.84
C GLY A 264 -16.35 -4.82 -13.02
N ARG A 265 -15.06 -4.67 -12.71
CA ARG A 265 -13.98 -5.14 -13.56
C ARG A 265 -14.19 -6.61 -13.87
N PRO A 266 -13.90 -7.05 -15.11
CA PRO A 266 -13.74 -8.47 -15.36
C PRO A 266 -12.72 -9.00 -14.34
N PRO A 267 -12.99 -10.17 -13.73
CA PRO A 267 -12.13 -10.68 -12.67
C PRO A 267 -10.68 -10.69 -13.15
N PRO A 268 -9.70 -10.32 -12.31
CA PRO A 268 -8.34 -10.76 -12.55
C PRO A 268 -8.42 -12.28 -12.57
N GLU A 269 -8.06 -12.92 -13.68
CA GLU A 269 -8.05 -14.39 -13.78
C GLU A 269 -7.14 -14.92 -12.66
N GLN A 270 -7.73 -15.33 -11.54
CA GLN A 270 -7.07 -16.16 -10.55
C GLN A 270 -6.98 -17.55 -11.15
N GLU A 271 -5.75 -18.05 -11.17
CA GLU A 271 -5.38 -19.44 -11.37
C GLU A 271 -6.25 -20.37 -10.52
N GLU A 272 -7.31 -20.93 -11.10
CA GLU A 272 -7.72 -22.30 -10.83
C GLU A 272 -8.00 -22.99 -12.16
N GLU A 273 -7.43 -24.18 -12.28
CA GLU A 273 -7.36 -25.04 -13.46
C GLU A 273 -8.68 -25.14 -14.24
N ALA A 274 -8.75 -24.47 -15.39
CA ALA A 274 -9.75 -24.76 -16.42
C ALA A 274 -9.05 -24.89 -17.78
N GLU A 275 -9.33 -26.00 -18.44
CA GLU A 275 -8.83 -26.37 -19.75
C GLU A 275 -8.97 -25.25 -20.79
N SER A 276 -7.84 -24.87 -21.38
CA SER A 276 -7.69 -24.34 -22.74
C SER A 276 -8.76 -23.37 -23.25
N GLU A 277 -8.60 -22.07 -23.03
CA GLU A 277 -9.03 -21.08 -24.02
C GLU A 277 -7.81 -20.38 -24.62
N THR A 278 -7.70 -20.56 -25.93
CA THR A 278 -6.52 -20.36 -26.76
C THR A 278 -6.15 -18.90 -26.93
N ASP A 279 -4.86 -18.61 -26.78
CA ASP A 279 -4.17 -17.48 -27.36
C ASP A 279 -4.59 -17.27 -28.83
N SER A 280 -5.32 -16.19 -29.08
CA SER A 280 -6.14 -16.08 -30.29
C SER A 280 -5.29 -15.78 -31.52
N SER A 281 -5.49 -16.52 -32.61
CA SER A 281 -4.93 -16.22 -33.93
C SER A 281 -5.53 -14.98 -34.62
N THR A 282 -6.33 -14.17 -33.90
CA THR A 282 -6.97 -12.98 -34.47
C THR A 282 -5.91 -11.97 -34.89
N GLY A 283 -5.71 -11.85 -36.21
CA GLY A 283 -4.66 -11.02 -36.83
C GLY A 283 -3.65 -11.81 -37.67
N LEU A 284 -3.67 -13.15 -37.60
CA LEU A 284 -2.85 -14.02 -38.45
C LEU A 284 -3.56 -14.36 -39.77
N PRO A 285 -2.82 -14.44 -40.89
CA PRO A 285 -3.32 -15.15 -42.06
C PRO A 285 -3.65 -16.61 -41.71
N ASP A 286 -4.77 -17.15 -42.21
CA ASP A 286 -5.30 -18.48 -41.87
C ASP A 286 -4.28 -19.62 -41.98
N LYS A 287 -3.32 -19.49 -42.90
CA LYS A 287 -2.24 -20.47 -43.09
C LYS A 287 -1.23 -20.55 -41.93
N TYR A 288 -1.17 -19.52 -41.09
CA TYR A 288 -0.28 -19.44 -39.92
C TYR A 288 -1.01 -19.55 -38.60
N ALA A 289 -2.31 -19.21 -38.58
CA ALA A 289 -3.20 -19.33 -37.42
C ALA A 289 -3.22 -20.74 -36.78
N LYS A 290 -2.91 -21.78 -37.56
CA LYS A 290 -2.82 -23.17 -37.08
C LYS A 290 -1.48 -23.52 -36.42
N ASN A 291 -0.41 -22.80 -36.78
CA ASN A 291 0.96 -23.13 -36.42
C ASN A 291 1.50 -22.23 -35.31
N TYR A 292 0.88 -21.08 -35.09
CA TYR A 292 1.33 -20.05 -34.16
C TYR A 292 0.17 -19.35 -33.48
N LEU A 293 0.42 -18.89 -32.26
CA LEU A 293 -0.52 -18.10 -31.47
C LEU A 293 0.09 -16.69 -31.24
N ILE A 294 -0.75 -15.66 -31.09
CA ILE A 294 -0.32 -14.28 -30.83
C ILE A 294 -0.79 -13.84 -29.44
N ALA A 295 0.17 -13.63 -28.53
CA ALA A 295 -0.07 -12.95 -27.27
C ALA A 295 -0.50 -11.50 -27.53
N ARG A 296 -1.79 -11.19 -27.30
CA ARG A 296 -2.38 -9.86 -27.55
C ARG A 296 -1.64 -8.72 -26.82
N SER A 297 -1.11 -9.00 -25.64
CA SER A 297 -0.29 -8.10 -24.81
C SER A 297 1.03 -7.66 -25.46
N THR A 298 1.40 -8.24 -26.62
CA THR A 298 2.67 -7.95 -27.30
C THR A 298 2.51 -7.16 -28.60
N ILE A 299 1.27 -6.90 -29.03
CA ILE A 299 0.99 -6.23 -30.31
C ILE A 299 1.39 -4.75 -30.23
N SER A 300 2.19 -4.29 -31.19
CA SER A 300 2.62 -2.89 -31.26
C SER A 300 1.43 -1.94 -31.50
N PRO A 301 1.48 -0.66 -31.06
CA PRO A 301 0.39 0.30 -31.24
C PRO A 301 -0.10 0.44 -32.69
N ASN A 302 0.81 0.38 -33.65
CA ASN A 302 0.50 0.41 -35.09
C ASN A 302 0.06 -0.94 -35.68
N LYS A 303 -0.03 -1.99 -34.85
CA LYS A 303 -0.39 -3.37 -35.20
C LYS A 303 0.49 -4.01 -36.27
N LYS A 304 1.73 -3.54 -36.42
CA LYS A 304 2.69 -4.08 -37.40
C LYS A 304 3.58 -5.19 -36.85
N PHE A 305 3.79 -5.22 -35.54
CA PHE A 305 4.69 -6.15 -34.89
C PHE A 305 4.00 -6.83 -33.71
N ALA A 306 4.39 -8.08 -33.44
CA ALA A 306 3.98 -8.83 -32.26
C ALA A 306 4.99 -9.94 -31.98
N VAL A 307 4.89 -10.52 -30.79
CA VAL A 307 5.53 -11.79 -30.47
C VAL A 307 4.54 -12.92 -30.72
N ILE A 308 5.02 -13.99 -31.35
CA ILE A 308 4.26 -15.22 -31.57
C ILE A 308 5.01 -16.40 -30.96
N TYR A 309 4.27 -17.45 -30.65
CA TYR A 309 4.85 -18.71 -30.19
C TYR A 309 4.22 -19.91 -30.92
N PRO A 310 4.96 -21.01 -31.09
CA PRO A 310 4.51 -22.17 -31.86
C PRO A 310 3.39 -22.94 -31.14
N THR A 311 2.40 -23.44 -31.88
CA THR A 311 1.41 -24.38 -31.34
C THR A 311 2.05 -25.75 -31.12
N SER A 312 1.46 -26.57 -30.23
CA SER A 312 1.93 -27.93 -29.89
C SER A 312 2.18 -28.81 -31.12
N ASP A 313 1.37 -28.65 -32.16
CA ASP A 313 1.40 -29.45 -33.39
C ASP A 313 2.57 -29.07 -34.30
N TYR A 314 3.08 -27.83 -34.20
CA TYR A 314 4.15 -27.29 -35.04
C TYR A 314 5.52 -27.29 -34.35
N ALA A 315 5.52 -27.39 -33.01
CA ALA A 315 6.72 -27.42 -32.17
C ALA A 315 7.72 -28.51 -32.55
N GLN A 316 7.29 -29.64 -33.13
CA GLN A 316 8.17 -30.76 -33.51
C GLN A 316 9.10 -30.46 -34.70
N SER A 317 8.86 -29.38 -35.46
CA SER A 317 9.56 -29.09 -36.73
C SER A 317 10.59 -27.96 -36.65
N PHE A 318 10.62 -27.23 -35.54
CA PHE A 318 11.61 -26.19 -35.23
C PHE A 318 12.31 -26.53 -33.91
N ASP A 319 13.43 -25.87 -33.60
CA ASP A 319 14.13 -25.97 -32.31
C ASP A 319 13.17 -25.50 -31.18
N ALA A 320 12.42 -26.45 -30.63
CA ALA A 320 11.00 -26.37 -30.22
C ALA A 320 10.63 -25.47 -29.02
N ALA A 321 11.48 -24.53 -28.61
CA ALA A 321 11.32 -23.81 -27.34
C ALA A 321 11.51 -22.29 -27.45
N LYS A 322 11.23 -21.69 -28.63
CA LYS A 322 11.48 -20.28 -28.89
C LYS A 322 10.23 -19.53 -29.30
N ASP A 323 10.08 -18.34 -28.73
CA ASP A 323 9.14 -17.32 -29.18
C ASP A 323 9.79 -16.50 -30.30
N TYR A 324 8.98 -15.88 -31.16
CA TYR A 324 9.44 -15.17 -32.35
C TYR A 324 8.85 -13.77 -32.42
N LEU A 325 9.69 -12.77 -32.70
CA LEU A 325 9.23 -11.46 -33.12
C LEU A 325 8.89 -11.49 -34.61
N VAL A 326 7.71 -11.02 -34.99
CA VAL A 326 7.24 -11.04 -36.37
C VAL A 326 6.69 -9.71 -36.84
N ALA A 327 6.75 -9.48 -38.15
CA ALA A 327 5.97 -8.46 -38.83
C ALA A 327 4.63 -9.04 -39.30
N LEU A 328 3.51 -8.52 -38.78
CA LEU A 328 2.17 -9.08 -38.97
C LEU A 328 1.68 -8.95 -40.43
N GLU A 329 1.83 -7.77 -41.06
CA GLU A 329 1.32 -7.51 -42.42
C GLU A 329 1.87 -8.48 -43.49
N SER A 330 3.15 -8.84 -43.40
CA SER A 330 3.80 -9.76 -44.35
C SER A 330 4.02 -11.17 -43.79
N PHE A 331 3.57 -11.40 -42.54
CA PHE A 331 3.91 -12.55 -41.71
C PHE A 331 5.37 -13.00 -41.86
N ARG A 332 6.29 -12.04 -41.67
CA ARG A 332 7.73 -12.28 -41.76
C ARG A 332 8.31 -12.41 -40.37
N ILE A 333 8.90 -13.57 -40.08
CA ILE A 333 9.70 -13.76 -38.86
C ILE A 333 10.90 -12.82 -38.93
N LEU A 334 11.00 -11.92 -37.95
CA LEU A 334 12.10 -10.98 -37.81
C LEU A 334 13.27 -11.61 -37.03
N GLY A 335 12.97 -12.52 -36.11
CA GLY A 335 13.95 -13.34 -35.42
C GLY A 335 13.37 -14.03 -34.19
N PRO A 336 14.02 -15.10 -33.68
CA PRO A 336 13.67 -15.68 -32.38
C PRO A 336 14.02 -14.72 -31.24
N LEU A 337 13.21 -14.74 -30.18
CA LEU A 337 13.58 -14.14 -28.91
C LEU A 337 14.77 -14.92 -28.34
N LYS A 338 15.85 -14.20 -28.02
CA LYS A 338 17.08 -14.79 -27.47
C LYS A 338 16.99 -14.83 -25.95
N THR A 339 16.19 -15.77 -25.44
CA THR A 339 16.07 -16.05 -24.01
C THR A 339 17.26 -16.88 -23.54
N GLU A 340 17.66 -16.72 -22.28
CA GLU A 340 18.70 -17.58 -21.67
C GLU A 340 18.11 -18.85 -21.07
N ARG A 341 16.80 -18.86 -20.85
CA ARG A 341 16.05 -19.99 -20.31
C ARG A 341 15.12 -20.54 -21.39
N PRO A 342 15.10 -21.86 -21.65
CA PRO A 342 14.00 -22.45 -22.38
C PRO A 342 12.76 -22.28 -21.52
N TYR A 343 11.85 -21.41 -21.92
CA TYR A 343 10.60 -21.17 -21.21
C TYR A 343 9.73 -22.42 -21.38
N HIS A 344 9.78 -23.33 -20.41
CA HIS A 344 8.98 -24.54 -20.42
C HIS A 344 7.67 -24.28 -19.68
N GLN A 345 6.58 -24.24 -20.45
CA GLN A 345 5.21 -24.58 -20.06
C GLN A 345 4.80 -24.20 -18.62
N ASN A 346 4.38 -22.95 -18.42
CA ASN A 346 3.18 -22.70 -17.63
C ASN A 346 2.05 -22.49 -18.63
N GLN A 347 0.94 -23.20 -18.44
CA GLN A 347 -0.13 -23.45 -19.41
C GLN A 347 -0.96 -22.22 -19.85
N SER A 348 -0.43 -21.00 -19.75
CA SER A 348 -1.17 -19.78 -20.09
C SER A 348 -0.34 -18.67 -20.76
N HIS A 349 1.00 -18.77 -20.88
CA HIS A 349 1.85 -17.68 -21.42
C HIS A 349 1.55 -16.28 -20.81
N GLY A 350 0.90 -16.23 -19.64
CA GLY A 350 0.38 -15.01 -19.01
C GLY A 350 1.46 -14.05 -18.51
N GLY A 351 2.73 -14.46 -18.56
CA GLY A 351 3.88 -13.61 -18.27
C GLY A 351 4.49 -12.90 -19.48
N LEU A 352 4.03 -13.13 -20.70
CA LEU A 352 4.58 -12.46 -21.88
C LEU A 352 3.86 -11.12 -22.12
N SER A 353 4.61 -10.02 -22.09
CA SER A 353 4.10 -8.66 -22.36
C SER A 353 5.09 -7.84 -23.18
N ALA A 354 4.62 -6.75 -23.80
CA ALA A 354 5.52 -5.79 -24.43
C ALA A 354 5.06 -4.34 -24.25
N GLU A 355 5.98 -3.47 -23.80
CA GLU A 355 5.83 -2.02 -23.82
C GLU A 355 6.47 -1.46 -25.11
N TRP A 356 5.73 -0.68 -25.89
CA TRP A 356 6.20 -0.16 -27.18
C TRP A 356 6.30 1.36 -27.16
N SER A 357 7.27 1.90 -27.90
CA SER A 357 7.28 3.32 -28.24
C SER A 357 6.08 3.67 -29.10
N ASN A 358 5.63 4.94 -29.04
CA ASN A 358 4.46 5.41 -29.80
C ASN A 358 4.56 5.17 -31.32
N ASP A 359 5.78 5.23 -31.88
CA ASP A 359 6.05 4.97 -33.29
C ASP A 359 6.31 3.48 -33.60
N SER A 360 6.31 2.62 -32.57
CA SER A 360 6.64 1.19 -32.62
C SER A 360 8.04 0.89 -33.17
N SER A 361 8.97 1.85 -33.09
CA SER A 361 10.38 1.64 -33.49
C SER A 361 11.20 0.93 -32.40
N VAL A 362 10.74 0.96 -31.15
CA VAL A 362 11.36 0.29 -30.02
C VAL A 362 10.29 -0.46 -29.22
N GLY A 363 10.61 -1.67 -28.78
CA GLY A 363 9.77 -2.46 -27.88
C GLY A 363 10.59 -3.04 -26.73
N LEU A 364 10.01 -3.09 -25.55
CA LEU A 364 10.55 -3.74 -24.36
C LEU A 364 9.65 -4.94 -24.05
N ILE A 365 10.13 -6.13 -24.38
CA ILE A 365 9.39 -7.39 -24.25
C ILE A 365 9.79 -8.03 -22.92
N THR A 366 8.82 -8.28 -22.05
CA THR A 366 9.04 -8.91 -20.76
C THR A 366 8.46 -10.32 -20.79
N LEU A 367 9.25 -11.29 -20.33
CA LEU A 367 8.84 -12.66 -20.10
C LEU A 367 8.87 -12.90 -18.59
N ASP A 368 7.73 -12.75 -17.95
CA ASP A 368 7.59 -12.96 -16.51
C ASP A 368 7.66 -14.45 -16.17
N SER A 369 8.36 -14.71 -15.07
CA SER A 369 8.42 -16.00 -14.42
C SER A 369 7.66 -15.93 -13.10
N LYS A 370 7.42 -17.08 -12.47
CA LYS A 370 6.69 -17.21 -11.19
C LYS A 370 7.13 -16.22 -10.09
N TRP A 371 8.37 -15.71 -10.16
CA TRP A 371 9.00 -14.96 -9.06
C TRP A 371 9.52 -13.58 -9.48
N GLY A 372 9.09 -13.06 -10.64
CA GLY A 372 9.55 -11.80 -11.23
C GLY A 372 9.99 -11.95 -12.69
N PRO A 373 10.56 -10.89 -13.30
CA PRO A 373 10.90 -10.91 -14.72
C PRO A 373 11.96 -11.98 -15.01
N GLY A 374 11.62 -12.94 -15.88
CA GLY A 374 12.50 -14.03 -16.29
C GLY A 374 13.47 -13.62 -17.40
N ASP A 375 13.01 -12.83 -18.36
CA ASP A 375 13.83 -12.16 -19.39
C ASP A 375 13.19 -10.80 -19.74
N VAL A 376 14.01 -9.77 -19.97
CA VAL A 376 13.55 -8.46 -20.45
C VAL A 376 14.36 -8.07 -21.69
N LEU A 377 13.72 -8.11 -22.86
CA LEU A 377 14.34 -7.93 -24.17
C LEU A 377 13.95 -6.59 -24.79
N LEU A 378 14.92 -5.70 -24.97
CA LEU A 378 14.75 -4.50 -25.77
C LEU A 378 14.98 -4.82 -27.25
N VAL A 379 13.96 -4.59 -28.08
CA VAL A 379 14.00 -4.73 -29.54
C VAL A 379 13.97 -3.37 -30.21
N GLU A 380 14.81 -3.20 -31.24
CA GLU A 380 14.89 -1.98 -32.03
C GLU A 380 14.64 -2.29 -33.50
N LEU A 381 13.70 -1.57 -34.09
CA LEU A 381 13.23 -1.74 -35.45
C LEU A 381 13.64 -0.53 -36.30
N ARG A 382 14.23 -0.79 -37.47
CA ARG A 382 14.53 0.22 -38.49
C ARG A 382 13.97 -0.25 -39.82
N ASP A 383 13.17 0.60 -40.47
CA ASP A 383 12.51 0.30 -41.76
C ASP A 383 11.75 -1.03 -41.75
N GLY A 384 11.09 -1.34 -40.62
CA GLY A 384 10.31 -2.57 -40.43
C GLY A 384 11.15 -3.85 -40.32
N LYS A 385 12.45 -3.74 -40.02
CA LYS A 385 13.37 -4.86 -39.77
C LYS A 385 13.96 -4.77 -38.37
N LEU A 386 14.16 -5.94 -37.74
CA LEU A 386 14.90 -6.04 -36.49
C LEU A 386 16.36 -5.63 -36.71
N SER A 387 16.76 -4.54 -36.05
CA SER A 387 18.10 -3.97 -36.13
C SER A 387 18.97 -4.39 -34.94
N ARG A 388 18.41 -4.45 -33.74
CA ARG A 388 19.08 -4.88 -32.51
C ARG A 388 18.08 -5.50 -31.54
N MET A 389 18.55 -6.50 -30.78
CA MET A 389 17.84 -7.12 -29.66
C MET A 389 18.81 -7.27 -28.50
N THR A 390 18.46 -6.73 -27.33
CA THR A 390 19.31 -6.69 -26.14
C THR A 390 18.54 -7.24 -24.94
N ASN A 391 19.10 -8.23 -24.24
CA ASN A 391 18.58 -8.65 -22.94
C ASN A 391 19.06 -7.68 -21.86
N ILE A 392 18.18 -6.77 -21.45
CA ILE A 392 18.48 -5.71 -20.48
C ILE A 392 18.49 -6.27 -19.06
N LEU A 393 17.66 -7.25 -18.74
CA LEU A 393 17.67 -7.93 -17.43
C LEU A 393 19.07 -8.48 -17.12
N ARG A 394 19.68 -9.18 -18.09
CA ARG A 394 21.05 -9.68 -17.96
C ARG A 394 22.08 -8.55 -17.78
N LYS A 395 21.92 -7.44 -18.52
CA LYS A 395 22.79 -6.28 -18.35
C LYS A 395 22.68 -5.69 -16.94
N ALA A 396 21.48 -5.70 -16.36
CA ALA A 396 21.27 -5.31 -14.97
C ALA A 396 21.87 -6.34 -13.99
N HIS A 397 21.82 -7.65 -14.30
CA HIS A 397 22.55 -8.66 -13.52
C HIS A 397 24.06 -8.38 -13.47
N ASP A 398 24.68 -8.07 -14.61
CA ASP A 398 26.12 -7.77 -14.66
C ASP A 398 26.54 -6.65 -13.67
N LEU A 399 25.63 -5.71 -13.37
CA LEU A 399 25.88 -4.61 -12.41
C LEU A 399 25.94 -5.09 -10.95
N LEU A 400 25.07 -6.03 -10.57
CA LEU A 400 24.95 -6.58 -9.21
C LEU A 400 26.07 -7.59 -8.89
N LEU A 401 26.62 -8.23 -9.91
CA LEU A 401 27.58 -9.33 -9.79
C LEU A 401 28.86 -8.95 -9.03
N ALA A 402 29.38 -7.73 -9.20
CA ALA A 402 30.58 -7.28 -8.51
C ALA A 402 30.37 -7.16 -6.98
N ASN A 403 29.20 -6.69 -6.55
CA ASN A 403 28.86 -6.57 -5.13
C ASN A 403 28.58 -7.94 -4.51
N TYR A 404 27.90 -8.82 -5.26
CA TYR A 404 27.70 -10.21 -4.86
C TYR A 404 29.03 -10.97 -4.67
N ARG A 405 29.95 -10.89 -5.64
CA ARG A 405 31.26 -11.55 -5.58
C ARG A 405 32.14 -11.07 -4.41
N LYS A 406 32.05 -9.78 -4.06
CA LYS A 406 32.73 -9.25 -2.86
C LYS A 406 32.19 -9.88 -1.57
N ALA A 407 30.90 -10.22 -1.54
CA ALA A 407 30.23 -10.78 -0.36
C ALA A 407 30.39 -12.30 -0.18
N LYS A 408 30.79 -13.06 -1.22
CA LYS A 408 31.01 -14.53 -1.15
C LYS A 408 32.31 -14.97 -1.85
N ALA A 409 33.30 -15.40 -1.06
CA ALA A 409 34.63 -15.79 -1.58
C ALA A 409 34.75 -17.25 -2.03
N GLU A 410 33.78 -18.16 -1.81
CA GLU A 410 33.93 -19.58 -2.21
C GLU A 410 32.65 -20.27 -2.73
N ARG A 411 32.87 -21.12 -3.76
CA ARG A 411 31.99 -22.08 -4.48
C ARG A 411 30.86 -21.52 -5.37
N TYR A 412 31.10 -21.62 -6.68
CA TYR A 412 30.26 -21.18 -7.80
C TYR A 412 29.33 -22.29 -8.33
N ASN A 413 28.12 -21.89 -8.74
CA ASN A 413 27.34 -22.58 -9.77
C ASN A 413 26.76 -21.51 -10.71
N ASP A 414 27.14 -21.57 -11.99
CA ASP A 414 27.01 -20.47 -12.97
C ASP A 414 25.57 -20.17 -13.44
N TYR A 415 24.55 -20.85 -12.89
CA TYR A 415 23.21 -20.84 -13.46
C TYR A 415 22.21 -19.86 -12.82
N TYR A 416 22.40 -19.42 -11.57
CA TYR A 416 21.43 -18.54 -10.88
C TYR A 416 22.10 -17.70 -9.78
N ASP A 417 22.68 -16.56 -10.12
CA ASP A 417 23.28 -15.70 -9.08
C ASP A 417 22.23 -14.87 -8.31
N PHE A 418 21.11 -14.45 -8.90
CA PHE A 418 19.97 -13.83 -8.19
C PHE A 418 18.71 -13.76 -9.10
N ILE A 419 17.54 -13.63 -8.49
CA ILE A 419 16.22 -13.46 -9.10
C ILE A 419 15.77 -12.03 -8.79
N PHE A 420 15.46 -11.23 -9.82
CA PHE A 420 14.76 -9.97 -9.62
C PHE A 420 13.35 -10.27 -9.09
N ILE A 421 13.00 -9.66 -7.96
CA ILE A 421 11.73 -9.90 -7.28
C ILE A 421 10.65 -8.94 -7.77
N GLU A 422 9.41 -9.16 -7.37
CA GLU A 422 8.19 -8.52 -7.89
C GLU A 422 8.19 -6.98 -7.91
N ASP A 423 9.03 -6.32 -7.10
CA ASP A 423 9.18 -4.86 -7.10
C ASP A 423 10.12 -4.32 -8.21
N ALA A 424 10.69 -5.20 -9.05
CA ALA A 424 11.61 -4.81 -10.12
C ALA A 424 10.89 -4.24 -11.34
N THR A 425 11.12 -2.97 -11.61
CA THR A 425 10.55 -2.23 -12.72
C THR A 425 11.56 -2.04 -13.86
N PHE A 426 11.12 -2.36 -15.08
CA PHE A 426 11.80 -2.04 -16.33
C PHE A 426 10.82 -1.25 -17.18
N LYS A 427 11.10 0.02 -17.42
CA LYS A 427 10.17 0.92 -18.09
C LYS A 427 10.80 1.58 -19.30
N LEU A 428 10.15 1.46 -20.44
CA LEU A 428 10.53 2.17 -21.65
C LEU A 428 10.14 3.65 -21.53
N ASP A 429 11.10 4.55 -21.72
CA ASP A 429 10.83 5.98 -21.75
C ASP A 429 11.23 6.56 -23.11
N GLY A 430 10.22 6.58 -23.99
CA GLY A 430 10.36 6.92 -25.39
C GLY A 430 11.32 5.98 -26.13
N THR A 431 12.04 6.52 -27.11
CA THR A 431 12.97 5.75 -27.96
C THR A 431 14.42 5.82 -27.47
N ASN A 432 14.68 6.51 -26.34
CA ASN A 432 16.03 6.91 -25.96
C ASN A 432 16.56 6.18 -24.73
N ARG A 433 15.69 5.75 -23.81
CA ARG A 433 16.14 5.15 -22.55
C ARG A 433 15.19 4.09 -22.00
N VAL A 434 15.75 3.17 -21.22
CA VAL A 434 15.01 2.26 -20.33
C VAL A 434 15.40 2.58 -18.89
N LEU A 435 14.40 2.85 -18.07
CA LEU A 435 14.54 3.05 -16.63
C LEU A 435 14.49 1.69 -15.95
N ILE A 436 15.46 1.41 -15.09
CA ILE A 436 15.58 0.16 -14.36
C ILE A 436 15.66 0.50 -12.88
N GLU A 437 14.76 -0.07 -12.09
CA GLU A 437 14.81 -0.02 -10.64
C GLU A 437 14.33 -1.36 -10.11
N GLY A 438 15.18 -2.10 -9.42
CA GLY A 438 14.76 -3.41 -8.95
C GLY A 438 15.64 -4.01 -7.88
N GLN A 439 14.98 -4.76 -6.99
CA GLN A 439 15.62 -5.61 -6.02
C GLN A 439 15.85 -7.00 -6.61
N ALA A 440 16.92 -7.65 -6.17
CA ALA A 440 17.22 -9.02 -6.53
C ALA A 440 17.68 -9.82 -5.30
N ASP A 441 17.31 -11.10 -5.23
CA ASP A 441 17.68 -12.01 -4.14
C ASP A 441 18.21 -13.34 -4.68
N THR A 442 19.07 -14.04 -3.95
CA THR A 442 19.56 -15.38 -4.29
C THR A 442 18.66 -16.52 -3.78
N THR A 443 17.55 -16.24 -3.10
CA THR A 443 16.63 -17.26 -2.57
C THR A 443 15.34 -17.39 -3.38
N PRO A 444 15.02 -18.59 -3.93
CA PRO A 444 13.65 -18.97 -4.19
C PRO A 444 12.99 -19.26 -2.84
N ASN A 445 11.96 -18.49 -2.47
CA ASN A 445 11.38 -18.48 -1.11
C ASN A 445 10.75 -19.83 -0.64
N ASP A 446 10.73 -20.88 -1.46
CA ASP A 446 9.99 -22.12 -1.17
C ASP A 446 10.82 -23.25 -0.53
N LEU A 447 12.12 -23.10 -0.29
CA LEU A 447 12.95 -24.21 0.21
C LEU A 447 13.43 -24.09 1.66
N GLY A 448 13.14 -23.00 2.38
CA GLY A 448 13.51 -22.88 3.81
C GLY A 448 15.00 -23.09 4.12
N LEU A 449 15.87 -23.00 3.10
CA LEU A 449 17.27 -23.38 3.14
C LEU A 449 18.12 -22.33 2.42
N SER A 450 18.43 -21.22 3.07
CA SER A 450 19.85 -20.91 3.36
C SER A 450 19.99 -19.66 4.23
N ASP A 451 20.83 -19.79 5.25
CA ASP A 451 21.47 -18.79 6.09
C ASP A 451 22.42 -17.82 5.31
N ARG A 452 22.28 -17.75 3.98
CA ARG A 452 23.26 -17.15 3.05
C ARG A 452 22.62 -16.43 1.87
N ALA A 453 21.34 -16.07 1.97
CA ALA A 453 20.66 -15.27 0.93
C ALA A 453 21.35 -13.90 0.79
N TRP A 454 21.76 -13.54 -0.42
CA TRP A 454 22.24 -12.20 -0.73
C TRP A 454 21.12 -11.43 -1.41
N ARG A 455 20.88 -10.19 -0.99
CA ARG A 455 19.92 -9.28 -1.58
C ARG A 455 20.64 -8.06 -2.10
N GLY A 456 20.32 -7.63 -3.30
CA GLY A 456 20.87 -6.43 -3.90
C GLY A 456 19.79 -5.55 -4.49
N TYR A 457 20.16 -4.31 -4.75
CA TYR A 457 19.29 -3.35 -5.41
C TYR A 457 20.07 -2.64 -6.51
N VAL A 458 19.41 -2.42 -7.64
CA VAL A 458 19.95 -1.66 -8.77
C VAL A 458 18.96 -0.60 -9.20
N ALA A 459 19.46 0.63 -9.37
CA ALA A 459 18.79 1.70 -10.09
C ALA A 459 19.70 2.14 -11.24
N ALA A 460 19.25 2.00 -12.48
CA ALA A 460 20.06 2.26 -13.65
C ALA A 460 19.26 2.83 -14.82
N ILE A 461 19.95 3.57 -15.70
CA ILE A 461 19.38 4.06 -16.96
C ILE A 461 20.16 3.45 -18.11
N TRP A 462 19.49 2.65 -18.92
CA TRP A 462 20.03 2.14 -20.18
C TRP A 462 19.79 3.15 -21.29
N ASP A 463 20.85 3.69 -21.87
CA ASP A 463 20.76 4.54 -23.05
C ASP A 463 20.66 3.66 -24.31
N ILE A 464 19.53 3.79 -25.00
CA ILE A 464 19.20 2.94 -26.14
C ILE A 464 20.14 3.23 -27.31
N PRO A 465 20.33 4.48 -27.80
CA PRO A 465 21.17 4.73 -28.97
C PRO A 465 22.60 4.20 -28.84
N HIS A 466 23.21 4.35 -27.66
CA HIS A 466 24.60 3.95 -27.40
C HIS A 466 24.75 2.55 -26.80
N ALA A 467 23.64 1.88 -26.46
CA ALA A 467 23.60 0.53 -25.86
C ALA A 467 24.53 0.36 -24.65
N ARG A 468 24.40 1.27 -23.68
CA ARG A 468 25.16 1.25 -22.44
C ARG A 468 24.39 1.90 -21.30
N PHE A 469 24.78 1.60 -20.08
CA PHE A 469 24.31 2.36 -18.91
C PHE A 469 24.95 3.74 -18.86
N THR A 470 24.15 4.77 -18.56
CA THR A 470 24.63 6.14 -18.34
C THR A 470 24.57 6.57 -16.88
N THR A 471 23.74 5.89 -16.07
CA THR A 471 23.61 6.12 -14.63
C THR A 471 23.39 4.78 -13.96
N THR A 472 24.11 4.50 -12.87
CA THR A 472 24.00 3.24 -12.12
C THR A 472 24.20 3.52 -10.62
N LYS A 473 23.27 3.06 -9.79
CA LYS A 473 23.42 2.88 -8.33
C LYS A 473 23.18 1.41 -8.02
N VAL A 474 24.11 0.77 -7.30
CA VAL A 474 24.06 -0.67 -7.01
C VAL A 474 24.47 -0.93 -5.56
N SER A 475 23.67 -1.67 -4.79
CA SER A 475 23.96 -2.10 -3.41
C SER A 475 23.74 -3.62 -3.23
N GLY A 476 24.27 -4.22 -2.15
CA GLY A 476 24.12 -5.65 -1.88
C GLY A 476 24.50 -6.10 -0.47
N HIS A 477 23.66 -6.91 0.19
CA HIS A 477 23.75 -7.30 1.62
C HIS A 477 23.30 -8.76 1.87
N ARG A 478 23.61 -9.32 3.05
CA ARG A 478 23.35 -10.73 3.42
C ARG A 478 22.26 -10.80 4.49
N ARG A 479 21.17 -11.52 4.24
CA ARG A 479 20.11 -11.74 5.24
C ARG A 479 20.60 -12.68 6.35
N LYS A 480 20.55 -12.24 7.62
CA LYS A 480 20.68 -13.14 8.78
C LYS A 480 19.29 -13.63 9.22
N LYS A 481 19.23 -14.86 9.73
CA LYS A 481 18.00 -15.47 10.25
C LYS A 481 17.64 -14.84 11.61
N ARG A 482 16.44 -14.27 11.77
CA ARG A 482 15.86 -13.94 13.08
C ARG A 482 15.68 -15.26 13.84
N GLU A 483 16.41 -15.45 14.94
CA GLU A 483 16.19 -16.54 15.89
C GLU A 483 14.84 -16.27 16.60
N ALA A 484 13.99 -17.29 16.78
CA ALA A 484 12.71 -17.10 17.46
C ALA A 484 12.96 -16.70 18.92
N GLU A 485 12.32 -15.61 19.35
CA GLU A 485 12.48 -15.01 20.66
C GLU A 485 11.84 -15.92 21.75
N PRO A 486 12.48 -16.12 22.91
CA PRO A 486 11.86 -16.86 24.02
C PRO A 486 10.65 -16.11 24.59
N ASP A 487 9.52 -16.80 24.81
CA ASP A 487 8.26 -16.24 25.30
C ASP A 487 8.41 -15.32 26.53
N GLU A 488 9.31 -15.68 27.47
CA GLU A 488 9.54 -14.90 28.69
C GLU A 488 10.31 -13.60 28.42
N ALA A 489 11.29 -13.59 27.51
CA ALA A 489 12.01 -12.37 27.11
C ALA A 489 11.08 -11.42 26.34
N GLY A 490 10.23 -11.96 25.46
CA GLY A 490 9.19 -11.21 24.76
C GLY A 490 8.21 -10.53 25.72
N MET A 491 7.78 -11.21 26.79
CA MET A 491 6.87 -10.64 27.80
C MET A 491 7.47 -9.43 28.52
N TYR A 492 8.76 -9.46 28.89
CA TYR A 492 9.42 -8.31 29.50
C TYR A 492 9.64 -7.18 28.49
N ALA A 493 9.96 -7.48 27.23
CA ALA A 493 10.05 -6.45 26.19
C ALA A 493 8.70 -5.74 25.96
N ALA A 494 7.59 -6.47 25.90
CA ALA A 494 6.25 -5.90 25.78
C ALA A 494 5.90 -4.97 26.96
N LYS A 495 6.20 -5.37 28.20
CA LYS A 495 6.02 -4.49 29.38
C LYS A 495 6.89 -3.23 29.30
N GLY A 496 8.09 -3.36 28.76
CA GLY A 496 8.96 -2.23 28.48
C GLY A 496 8.32 -1.24 27.51
N GLU A 497 7.69 -1.75 26.46
CA GLU A 497 6.98 -0.95 25.45
C GLU A 497 5.77 -0.23 26.05
N ASP A 498 4.94 -0.95 26.82
CA ASP A 498 3.78 -0.36 27.51
C ASP A 498 4.21 0.83 28.38
N LYS A 499 5.25 0.67 29.20
CA LYS A 499 5.79 1.73 30.04
C LYS A 499 6.39 2.88 29.25
N LYS A 500 7.09 2.59 28.15
CA LYS A 500 7.63 3.62 27.25
C LYS A 500 6.49 4.46 26.66
N SER A 501 5.37 3.84 26.29
CA SER A 501 4.17 4.54 25.80
C SER A 501 3.51 5.43 26.86
N GLU A 502 3.59 5.03 28.13
CA GLU A 502 3.17 5.83 29.29
C GLU A 502 4.20 6.91 29.70
N SER A 503 5.29 7.06 28.93
CA SER A 503 6.44 7.93 29.24
C SER A 503 7.21 7.56 30.54
N ASP A 504 7.00 6.36 31.09
CA ASP A 504 7.83 5.78 32.15
C ASP A 504 9.09 5.14 31.54
N PHE A 505 10.01 6.00 31.10
CA PHE A 505 11.24 5.56 30.45
C PHE A 505 12.17 4.77 31.38
N GLU A 506 12.21 5.07 32.69
CA GLU A 506 13.07 4.32 33.63
C GLU A 506 12.51 2.91 33.89
N GLY A 507 11.18 2.80 34.01
CA GLY A 507 10.51 1.51 34.07
C GLY A 507 10.68 0.69 32.78
N ALA A 508 10.59 1.33 31.62
CA ALA A 508 10.83 0.70 30.32
C ALA A 508 12.27 0.16 30.21
N ILE A 509 13.27 0.97 30.58
CA ILE A 509 14.68 0.56 30.59
C ILE A 509 14.90 -0.67 31.49
N THR A 510 14.21 -0.73 32.63
CA THR A 510 14.29 -1.84 33.57
C THR A 510 13.77 -3.13 32.94
N ASP A 511 12.60 -3.10 32.32
CA ASP A 511 11.98 -4.28 31.70
C ASP A 511 12.72 -4.73 30.44
N TYR A 512 13.17 -3.80 29.59
CA TYR A 512 14.04 -4.15 28.46
C TYR A 512 15.37 -4.74 28.90
N THR A 513 15.95 -4.24 30.00
CA THR A 513 17.15 -4.85 30.56
C THR A 513 16.90 -6.28 31.01
N ARG A 514 15.73 -6.56 31.61
CA ARG A 514 15.35 -7.91 31.98
C ARG A 514 15.14 -8.82 30.76
N ALA A 515 14.51 -8.31 29.69
CA ALA A 515 14.38 -9.03 28.43
C ALA A 515 15.75 -9.39 27.85
N LEU A 516 16.72 -8.47 27.91
CA LEU A 516 18.09 -8.67 27.41
C LEU A 516 18.95 -9.59 28.29
N GLU A 517 18.68 -9.67 29.59
CA GLU A 517 19.29 -10.69 30.46
C GLU A 517 18.82 -12.10 30.09
N LEU A 518 17.54 -12.25 29.72
CA LEU A 518 16.94 -13.52 29.32
C LEU A 518 17.33 -13.90 27.88
N TYR A 519 17.40 -12.91 26.98
CA TYR A 519 17.78 -13.11 25.59
C TYR A 519 18.77 -12.02 25.10
N PRO A 520 20.09 -12.23 25.27
CA PRO A 520 21.13 -11.24 24.93
C PRO A 520 21.32 -10.95 23.43
N LYS A 521 20.52 -11.56 22.55
CA LYS A 521 20.51 -11.31 21.11
C LYS A 521 19.21 -10.64 20.64
N TYR A 522 18.38 -10.15 21.57
CA TYR A 522 17.12 -9.50 21.25
C TYR A 522 17.35 -8.11 20.65
N THR A 523 17.51 -8.04 19.32
CA THR A 523 17.78 -6.79 18.58
C THR A 523 16.80 -5.68 18.93
N GLU A 524 15.50 -6.00 18.95
CA GLU A 524 14.44 -5.04 19.20
C GLU A 524 14.49 -4.48 20.63
N ALA A 525 14.73 -5.32 21.65
CA ALA A 525 14.89 -4.85 23.02
C ALA A 525 16.13 -3.95 23.20
N TYR A 526 17.22 -4.18 22.45
CA TYR A 526 18.34 -3.23 22.42
C TYR A 526 17.92 -1.90 21.79
N ARG A 527 17.28 -1.92 20.61
CA ARG A 527 16.79 -0.72 19.93
C ARG A 527 15.89 0.11 20.83
N GLU A 528 14.86 -0.52 21.40
CA GLU A 528 13.85 0.16 22.22
C GLU A 528 14.41 0.65 23.57
N ARG A 529 15.34 -0.10 24.19
CA ARG A 529 16.04 0.40 25.37
C ARG A 529 16.90 1.62 25.07
N GLY A 530 17.54 1.64 23.89
CA GLY A 530 18.29 2.80 23.41
C GLY A 530 17.41 4.05 23.29
N VAL A 531 16.24 3.91 22.66
CA VAL A 531 15.25 4.99 22.53
C VAL A 531 14.77 5.47 23.90
N ALA A 532 14.45 4.55 24.82
CA ALA A 532 14.03 4.91 26.18
C ALA A 532 15.13 5.68 26.95
N LYS A 533 16.40 5.26 26.84
CA LYS A 533 17.55 5.98 27.41
C LYS A 533 17.74 7.38 26.82
N ALA A 534 17.43 7.57 25.54
CA ALA A 534 17.52 8.88 24.89
C ALA A 534 16.32 9.80 25.21
N SER A 535 15.21 9.24 25.69
CA SER A 535 13.94 9.97 25.87
C SER A 535 13.63 10.31 27.33
N LYS A 536 14.31 9.70 28.30
CA LYS A 536 14.14 10.04 29.72
C LYS A 536 14.57 11.47 30.04
N LYS A 537 14.05 12.02 31.15
CA LYS A 537 14.25 13.42 31.59
C LYS A 537 15.72 13.84 31.66
N GLU A 538 16.62 12.94 32.07
CA GLU A 538 18.06 13.12 32.02
C GLU A 538 18.64 12.10 31.03
N PRO A 539 18.70 12.41 29.71
CA PRO A 539 19.01 11.43 28.68
C PRO A 539 20.41 10.83 28.82
N ASP A 540 20.49 9.50 28.74
CA ASP A 540 21.75 8.78 28.61
C ASP A 540 22.04 8.54 27.12
N LEU A 541 22.47 9.61 26.42
CA LEU A 541 22.72 9.56 24.97
C LEU A 541 23.87 8.62 24.61
N GLN A 542 24.86 8.44 25.49
CA GLN A 542 25.98 7.53 25.25
C GLN A 542 25.56 6.07 25.44
N GLY A 543 24.77 5.77 26.47
CA GLY A 543 24.17 4.45 26.66
C GLY A 543 23.14 4.09 25.59
N ALA A 544 22.41 5.07 25.06
CA ALA A 544 21.51 4.90 23.92
C ALA A 544 22.27 4.51 22.65
N ILE A 545 23.34 5.22 22.30
CA ILE A 545 24.21 4.85 21.17
C ILE A 545 24.79 3.45 21.36
N ALA A 546 25.25 3.09 22.57
CA ALA A 546 25.80 1.77 22.81
C ALA A 546 24.76 0.63 22.60
N ASP A 547 23.50 0.87 22.97
CA ASP A 547 22.42 -0.09 22.72
C ASP A 547 22.06 -0.17 21.23
N LEU A 548 22.02 0.96 20.52
CA LEU A 548 21.73 1.01 19.09
C LEU A 548 22.88 0.43 18.26
N ASP A 549 24.13 0.67 18.65
CA ASP A 549 25.31 -0.01 18.10
C ASP A 549 25.16 -1.52 18.25
N ARG A 550 24.71 -1.98 19.41
CA ARG A 550 24.49 -3.40 19.64
C ARG A 550 23.34 -3.96 18.80
N ALA A 551 22.25 -3.21 18.63
CA ALA A 551 21.16 -3.58 17.74
C ALA A 551 21.67 -3.73 16.29
N ILE A 552 22.45 -2.77 15.79
CA ILE A 552 23.05 -2.78 14.45
C ILE A 552 24.09 -3.91 14.30
N GLU A 553 24.86 -4.23 15.34
CA GLU A 553 25.77 -5.39 15.30
C GLU A 553 25.02 -6.72 15.15
N LEU A 554 23.85 -6.83 15.80
CA LEU A 554 23.00 -8.01 15.76
C LEU A 554 22.25 -8.10 14.43
N ASP A 555 21.68 -6.98 13.99
CA ASP A 555 20.97 -6.80 12.71
C ASP A 555 21.50 -5.57 11.94
N PRO A 556 22.52 -5.77 11.07
CA PRO A 556 23.13 -4.69 10.30
C PRO A 556 22.23 -4.08 9.22
N ASP A 557 21.03 -4.64 8.99
CA ASP A 557 20.09 -4.17 7.98
C ASP A 557 18.88 -3.46 8.62
N ASP A 558 18.87 -3.31 9.95
CA ASP A 558 17.79 -2.65 10.70
C ASP A 558 17.79 -1.14 10.46
N ALA A 559 17.09 -0.72 9.41
CA ALA A 559 16.93 0.69 9.03
C ALA A 559 16.42 1.56 10.19
N VAL A 560 15.58 1.01 11.06
CA VAL A 560 15.05 1.73 12.23
C VAL A 560 16.16 1.96 13.25
N ALA A 561 17.00 0.95 13.54
CA ALA A 561 18.13 1.14 14.44
C ALA A 561 19.13 2.20 13.94
N TYR A 562 19.37 2.30 12.63
CA TYR A 562 20.16 3.39 12.05
C TYR A 562 19.49 4.75 12.20
N ALA A 563 18.19 4.86 11.90
CA ALA A 563 17.44 6.11 12.04
C ALA A 563 17.40 6.60 13.51
N GLU A 564 17.14 5.69 14.46
CA GLU A 564 17.16 6.00 15.89
C GLU A 564 18.56 6.43 16.35
N ARG A 565 19.62 5.81 15.83
CA ARG A 565 21.00 6.24 16.15
C ARG A 565 21.31 7.61 15.56
N ALA A 566 20.77 7.92 14.38
CA ALA A 566 20.87 9.24 13.78
C ALA A 566 20.22 10.32 14.66
N ASP A 567 19.02 10.06 15.19
CA ASP A 567 18.33 10.99 16.10
C ASP A 567 19.14 11.24 17.39
N VAL A 568 19.67 10.17 18.00
CA VAL A 568 20.50 10.29 19.21
C VAL A 568 21.79 11.08 18.92
N GLN A 569 22.40 10.89 17.73
CA GLN A 569 23.56 11.68 17.31
C GLN A 569 23.20 13.14 17.03
N ALA A 570 22.04 13.42 16.44
CA ALA A 570 21.53 14.77 16.23
C ALA A 570 21.28 15.49 17.56
N LYS A 571 20.72 14.82 18.57
CA LYS A 571 20.62 15.33 19.96
C LYS A 571 21.97 15.67 20.57
N ARG A 572 23.04 14.97 20.18
CA ARG A 572 24.44 15.30 20.52
C ARG A 572 25.07 16.38 19.63
N LYS A 573 24.30 16.97 18.72
CA LYS A 573 24.73 17.93 17.68
C LYS A 573 25.79 17.35 16.72
N GLN A 574 25.85 16.04 16.56
CA GLN A 574 26.76 15.32 15.67
C GLN A 574 26.11 15.08 14.29
N TYR A 575 25.67 16.15 13.64
CA TYR A 575 24.85 16.07 12.42
C TYR A 575 25.52 15.33 11.26
N SER A 576 26.84 15.44 11.07
CA SER A 576 27.55 14.66 10.04
C SER A 576 27.46 13.15 10.25
N ALA A 577 27.45 12.69 11.51
CA ALA A 577 27.27 11.28 11.83
C ALA A 577 25.79 10.89 11.63
N ALA A 578 24.85 11.72 12.07
CA ALA A 578 23.42 11.49 11.90
C ALA A 578 23.03 11.39 10.41
N ILE A 579 23.59 12.25 9.56
CA ILE A 579 23.43 12.20 8.10
C ILE A 579 23.95 10.88 7.53
N LYS A 580 25.06 10.36 8.05
CA LYS A 580 25.58 9.07 7.59
C LYS A 580 24.61 7.95 7.94
N ASP A 581 24.13 7.90 9.18
CA ASP A 581 23.23 6.85 9.65
C ASP A 581 21.86 6.91 8.98
N ILE A 582 21.25 8.09 8.82
CA ILE A 582 19.98 8.21 8.11
C ILE A 582 20.11 7.83 6.62
N GLN A 583 21.30 8.01 6.04
CA GLN A 583 21.56 7.58 4.66
C GLN A 583 21.64 6.06 4.54
N GLU A 584 22.18 5.36 5.54
CA GLU A 584 22.12 3.90 5.64
C GLU A 584 20.65 3.44 5.78
N ALA A 585 19.86 4.09 6.64
CA ALA A 585 18.42 3.78 6.79
C ALA A 585 17.64 3.91 5.47
N ILE A 586 17.90 4.96 4.69
CA ILE A 586 17.34 5.17 3.34
C ILE A 586 17.73 4.05 2.36
N ASP A 587 18.91 3.48 2.50
CA ASP A 587 19.39 2.40 1.64
C ASP A 587 18.80 1.04 2.02
N PHE A 588 18.36 0.85 3.27
CA PHE A 588 17.78 -0.41 3.78
C PHE A 588 16.25 -0.50 3.74
N ASP A 589 15.50 0.60 3.88
CA ASP A 589 14.03 0.56 3.97
C ASP A 589 13.32 0.81 2.62
N LEU A 590 12.14 0.19 2.46
CA LEU A 590 11.18 0.42 1.39
C LEU A 590 10.33 1.68 1.63
N VAL A 591 10.23 2.19 2.87
CA VAL A 591 9.44 3.38 3.25
C VAL A 591 10.36 4.58 3.51
N LYS A 592 10.92 5.15 2.44
CA LYS A 592 12.02 6.13 2.54
C LYS A 592 11.59 7.56 2.89
N GLY A 593 10.30 7.90 2.75
CA GLY A 593 9.78 9.26 2.89
C GLY A 593 10.15 9.97 4.21
N PRO A 594 9.89 9.34 5.38
CA PRO A 594 10.28 9.90 6.69
C PRO A 594 11.79 10.14 6.80
N TYR A 595 12.63 9.18 6.38
CA TYR A 595 14.08 9.32 6.47
C TYR A 595 14.64 10.43 5.58
N TYR A 596 14.03 10.69 4.42
CA TYR A 596 14.38 11.87 3.62
C TYR A 596 13.99 13.19 4.30
N SER A 597 12.94 13.22 5.11
CA SER A 597 12.58 14.39 5.92
C SER A 597 13.62 14.64 7.01
N ASP A 598 14.04 13.60 7.72
CA ASP A 598 15.09 13.69 8.76
C ASP A 598 16.43 14.10 8.15
N LEU A 599 16.78 13.53 6.99
CA LEU A 599 17.97 13.93 6.24
C LEU A 599 17.93 15.42 5.87
N ALA A 600 16.77 15.93 5.44
CA ALA A 600 16.63 17.36 5.14
C ALA A 600 16.90 18.22 6.37
N TRP A 601 16.33 17.84 7.51
CA TRP A 601 16.53 18.53 8.78
C TRP A 601 18.00 18.52 9.22
N TYR A 602 18.65 17.36 9.22
CA TYR A 602 20.04 17.24 9.61
C TYR A 602 20.98 18.00 8.68
N GLN A 603 20.67 18.09 7.38
CA GLN A 603 21.44 18.88 6.42
C GLN A 603 21.34 20.39 6.66
N LEU A 604 20.19 20.90 7.12
CA LEU A 604 20.07 22.29 7.57
C LEU A 604 21.02 22.56 8.74
N PHE A 605 21.02 21.66 9.73
CA PHE A 605 21.90 21.76 10.88
C PHE A 605 23.39 21.60 10.55
N ASN A 606 23.68 20.86 9.48
CA ASN A 606 25.02 20.70 8.92
C ASN A 606 25.41 21.82 7.93
N ARG A 607 24.60 22.89 7.80
CA ARG A 607 24.83 24.06 6.93
C ARG A 607 24.88 23.75 5.42
N ASN A 608 24.11 22.76 4.99
CA ASN A 608 24.02 22.30 3.60
C ASN A 608 22.58 22.49 3.07
N PRO A 609 22.15 23.74 2.81
CA PRO A 609 20.75 24.03 2.50
C PRO A 609 20.30 23.46 1.13
N ARG A 610 21.22 23.25 0.18
CA ARG A 610 20.87 22.67 -1.12
C ARG A 610 20.57 21.18 -1.04
N GLU A 611 21.35 20.47 -0.24
CA GLU A 611 21.16 19.07 0.10
C GLU A 611 19.87 18.90 0.90
N ALA A 612 19.56 19.84 1.80
CA ALA A 612 18.28 19.88 2.51
C ALA A 612 17.08 20.06 1.56
N ILE A 613 17.18 20.96 0.57
CA ILE A 613 16.16 21.13 -0.48
C ILE A 613 15.97 19.82 -1.25
N ALA A 614 17.07 19.20 -1.70
CA ALA A 614 17.01 17.96 -2.48
C ALA A 614 16.37 16.81 -1.69
N ALA A 615 16.73 16.67 -0.41
CA ALA A 615 16.14 15.67 0.48
C ALA A 615 14.64 15.94 0.75
N SER A 616 14.24 17.20 0.95
CA SER A 616 12.83 17.57 1.14
C SER A 616 11.97 17.27 -0.09
N ILE A 617 12.48 17.53 -1.30
CA ILE A 617 11.79 17.17 -2.54
C ILE A 617 11.64 15.66 -2.66
N LYS A 618 12.70 14.89 -2.35
CA LYS A 618 12.62 13.43 -2.31
C LYS A 618 11.60 12.94 -1.29
N SER A 619 11.55 13.54 -0.10
CA SER A 619 10.54 13.21 0.91
C SER A 619 9.11 13.45 0.41
N LEU A 620 8.85 14.57 -0.28
CA LEU A 620 7.55 14.86 -0.90
C LEU A 620 7.15 13.86 -2.00
N GLU A 621 8.11 13.37 -2.80
CA GLU A 621 7.85 12.34 -3.81
C GLU A 621 7.34 11.03 -3.19
N TRP A 622 7.83 10.68 -1.99
CA TRP A 622 7.50 9.43 -1.29
C TRP A 622 6.32 9.56 -0.32
N SER A 623 6.08 10.74 0.22
CA SER A 623 5.05 10.98 1.25
C SER A 623 4.29 12.29 0.96
N PRO A 624 3.51 12.35 -0.13
CA PRO A 624 2.73 13.54 -0.48
C PRO A 624 1.69 13.89 0.61
N ASP A 625 1.25 12.91 1.40
CA ASP A 625 0.26 13.11 2.46
C ASP A 625 0.81 13.85 3.69
N ASN A 626 2.13 13.81 3.91
CA ASN A 626 2.83 14.59 4.95
C ASN A 626 3.35 15.94 4.41
N ALA A 627 2.78 16.43 3.30
CA ALA A 627 3.33 17.56 2.56
C ALA A 627 3.54 18.82 3.41
N VAL A 628 2.71 19.09 4.41
CA VAL A 628 2.81 20.33 5.21
C VAL A 628 4.12 20.37 5.99
N THR A 629 4.46 19.33 6.76
CA THR A 629 5.71 19.26 7.54
C THR A 629 6.94 19.21 6.62
N ILE A 630 6.86 18.48 5.50
CA ILE A 630 7.99 18.36 4.56
C ILE A 630 8.20 19.68 3.81
N LYS A 631 7.12 20.39 3.47
CA LYS A 631 7.17 21.75 2.89
C LYS A 631 7.81 22.75 3.85
N THR A 632 7.69 22.57 5.17
CA THR A 632 8.42 23.38 6.16
C THR A 632 9.93 23.25 5.97
N ASN A 633 10.47 22.02 5.92
CA ASN A 633 11.89 21.77 5.69
C ASN A 633 12.37 22.29 4.34
N LEU A 634 11.53 22.18 3.31
CA LEU A 634 11.80 22.76 2.00
C LEU A 634 11.87 24.29 2.04
N ALA A 635 10.96 24.94 2.76
CA ALA A 635 10.95 26.39 2.95
C ALA A 635 12.19 26.86 3.73
N HIS A 636 12.59 26.14 4.77
CA HIS A 636 13.86 26.37 5.48
C HIS A 636 15.04 26.27 4.52
N GLY A 637 15.12 25.19 3.74
CA GLY A 637 16.17 25.01 2.74
C GLY A 637 16.27 26.18 1.76
N TYR A 638 15.14 26.63 1.21
CA TYR A 638 15.12 27.80 0.34
C TYR A 638 15.53 29.09 1.04
N LEU A 639 15.13 29.29 2.31
CA LEU A 639 15.51 30.47 3.08
C LEU A 639 17.03 30.53 3.25
N PHE A 640 17.65 29.43 3.68
CA PHE A 640 19.09 29.36 3.93
C PHE A 640 19.95 29.25 2.65
N ASP A 641 19.37 28.90 1.50
CA ASP A 641 20.02 29.00 0.17
C ASP A 641 19.80 30.38 -0.51
N ASN A 642 19.33 31.39 0.23
CA ASN A 642 19.05 32.76 -0.26
C ASN A 642 17.95 32.84 -1.34
N GLN A 643 16.99 31.92 -1.33
CA GLN A 643 15.84 31.90 -2.25
C GLN A 643 14.56 32.40 -1.54
N PHE A 644 14.62 33.63 -1.02
CA PHE A 644 13.58 34.21 -0.16
C PHE A 644 12.17 34.15 -0.76
N ASP A 645 12.00 34.45 -2.05
CA ASP A 645 10.66 34.45 -2.67
C ASP A 645 10.02 33.06 -2.69
N LYS A 646 10.81 32.00 -2.89
CA LYS A 646 10.32 30.62 -2.85
C LYS A 646 9.99 30.19 -1.43
N ALA A 647 10.87 30.51 -0.48
CA ALA A 647 10.63 30.22 0.94
C ALA A 647 9.35 30.93 1.42
N LYS A 648 9.24 32.24 1.16
CA LYS A 648 8.07 33.06 1.50
C LYS A 648 6.78 32.52 0.91
N ALA A 649 6.78 32.09 -0.35
CA ALA A 649 5.60 31.52 -0.99
C ALA A 649 5.08 30.29 -0.22
N ILE A 650 5.98 29.36 0.12
CA ILE A 650 5.62 28.14 0.86
C ILE A 650 5.14 28.47 2.28
N TYR A 651 5.85 29.36 2.99
CA TYR A 651 5.44 29.75 4.35
C TYR A 651 4.05 30.37 4.38
N LEU A 652 3.72 31.26 3.43
CA LEU A 652 2.42 31.93 3.37
C LEU A 652 1.31 31.00 2.87
N GLU A 653 1.59 30.11 1.92
CA GLU A 653 0.62 29.10 1.43
C GLU A 653 0.11 28.21 2.57
N ASN A 654 1.00 27.86 3.51
CA ASN A 654 0.70 26.89 4.57
C ASN A 654 0.47 27.53 5.95
N LYS A 655 0.52 28.86 6.07
CA LYS A 655 0.54 29.56 7.37
C LYS A 655 -0.56 29.16 8.36
N ASP A 656 -1.77 28.89 7.83
CA ASP A 656 -2.97 28.55 8.61
C ASP A 656 -3.24 27.04 8.64
N ALA A 657 -2.37 26.22 8.03
CA ALA A 657 -2.52 24.77 8.03
C ALA A 657 -2.34 24.23 9.45
N LYS A 658 -3.20 23.28 9.83
CA LYS A 658 -3.07 22.55 11.09
C LYS A 658 -2.18 21.33 10.91
N LEU A 659 -1.22 21.17 11.82
CA LEU A 659 -0.39 20.00 11.93
C LEU A 659 -1.11 18.89 12.73
N PRO A 660 -0.68 17.62 12.63
CA PRO A 660 -1.29 16.50 13.34
C PRO A 660 -1.34 16.63 14.87
N ASP A 661 -0.45 17.45 15.45
CA ASP A 661 -0.38 17.76 16.88
C ASP A 661 -1.18 19.01 17.26
N GLU A 662 -2.10 19.44 16.39
CA GLU A 662 -2.97 20.60 16.52
C GLU A 662 -2.28 21.98 16.49
N ARG A 663 -0.95 22.04 16.44
CA ARG A 663 -0.22 23.30 16.23
C ARG A 663 -0.56 23.85 14.85
N THR A 664 -0.61 25.18 14.75
CA THR A 664 -0.60 25.83 13.44
C THR A 664 0.79 25.71 12.83
N PHE A 665 0.87 25.60 11.51
CA PHE A 665 2.13 25.63 10.77
C PHE A 665 3.00 26.83 11.17
N SER A 666 2.38 28.00 11.35
CA SER A 666 3.08 29.21 11.80
C SER A 666 3.74 29.04 13.18
N GLN A 667 3.08 28.38 14.14
CA GLN A 667 3.67 28.08 15.45
C GLN A 667 4.86 27.13 15.33
N ALA A 668 4.75 26.07 14.52
CA ALA A 668 5.85 25.14 14.29
C ALA A 668 7.07 25.83 13.66
N VAL A 669 6.87 26.67 12.63
CA VAL A 669 7.97 27.43 12.01
C VAL A 669 8.68 28.34 13.02
N LEU A 670 7.95 28.95 13.95
CA LEU A 670 8.55 29.79 15.00
C LEU A 670 9.38 28.97 15.99
N GLU A 671 8.95 27.75 16.32
CA GLU A 671 9.70 26.82 17.15
C GLU A 671 10.95 26.30 16.43
N ASP A 672 10.84 25.95 15.15
CA ASP A 672 11.96 25.53 14.30
C ASP A 672 13.03 26.63 14.21
N PHE A 673 12.60 27.89 14.01
CA PHE A 673 13.51 29.04 14.01
C PHE A 673 14.25 29.21 15.33
N LYS A 674 13.58 28.96 16.46
CA LYS A 674 14.22 29.01 17.77
C LYS A 674 15.27 27.90 17.91
N GLU A 675 14.96 26.68 17.47
CA GLU A 675 15.91 25.57 17.49
C GLU A 675 17.13 25.83 16.59
N LEU A 676 16.92 26.35 15.39
CA LEU A 676 17.98 26.77 14.47
C LEU A 676 18.87 27.85 15.09
N GLU A 677 18.28 28.86 15.74
CA GLU A 677 19.00 29.91 16.45
C GLU A 677 19.84 29.37 17.61
N GLU A 678 19.30 28.45 18.42
CA GLU A 678 20.03 27.74 19.47
C GLU A 678 21.15 26.84 18.91
N GLY A 679 21.00 26.39 17.66
CA GLY A 679 22.03 25.72 16.86
C GLY A 679 23.06 26.65 16.22
N GLY A 680 22.92 27.97 16.36
CA GLY A 680 23.80 28.96 15.73
C GLY A 680 23.59 29.10 14.22
N ILE A 681 22.40 28.79 13.73
CA ILE A 681 21.98 28.86 12.33
C ILE A 681 20.99 30.02 12.22
N THR A 682 21.45 31.10 11.60
CA THR A 682 20.68 32.35 11.49
C THR A 682 20.74 32.87 10.06
N HIS A 683 19.68 33.56 9.65
CA HIS A 683 19.59 34.21 8.34
C HIS A 683 18.87 35.56 8.47
N PRO A 684 19.30 36.64 7.78
CA PRO A 684 18.69 37.97 7.91
C PRO A 684 17.19 38.02 7.62
N ASP A 685 16.72 37.10 6.78
CA ASP A 685 15.32 37.03 6.37
C ASP A 685 14.42 36.23 7.32
N MET A 686 14.96 35.57 8.35
CA MET A 686 14.14 34.88 9.37
C MET A 686 13.21 35.87 10.08
N GLU A 687 13.72 37.05 10.47
CA GLU A 687 12.90 38.10 11.10
C GLU A 687 11.79 38.62 10.17
N LYS A 688 12.05 38.65 8.86
CA LYS A 688 11.03 39.02 7.86
C LYS A 688 9.92 37.96 7.81
N ILE A 689 10.26 36.67 7.87
CA ILE A 689 9.27 35.58 7.92
C ILE A 689 8.51 35.59 9.25
N LYS A 690 9.19 35.76 10.40
CA LYS A 690 8.54 35.89 11.72
C LYS A 690 7.49 37.02 11.72
N ALA A 691 7.83 38.17 11.15
CA ALA A 691 6.89 39.29 11.01
C ALA A 691 5.69 38.95 10.11
N LEU A 692 5.90 38.21 9.02
CA LEU A 692 4.82 37.79 8.11
C LEU A 692 3.88 36.73 8.71
N LEU A 693 4.40 35.84 9.56
CA LEU A 693 3.61 34.79 10.21
C LEU A 693 2.88 35.28 11.47
N SER A 694 3.29 36.41 12.05
CA SER A 694 2.69 37.01 13.25
C SER A 694 1.60 38.05 12.97
N THR A 695 1.43 38.47 11.71
CA THR A 695 0.30 39.34 11.33
C THR A 695 -0.99 38.53 11.21
N GLU A 696 -2.00 38.88 12.02
CA GLU A 696 -3.38 38.38 11.82
C GLU A 696 -3.81 38.67 10.38
N THR A 697 -4.39 37.65 9.73
CA THR A 697 -4.97 37.80 8.40
C THR A 697 -6.16 38.75 8.49
N ASP A 698 -5.95 40.04 8.23
CA ASP A 698 -7.04 40.95 7.88
C ASP A 698 -7.69 40.40 6.62
N ALA A 699 -8.83 39.73 6.78
CA ALA A 699 -9.64 39.24 5.68
C ALA A 699 -10.01 40.41 4.76
N ARG A 700 -9.49 40.39 3.54
CA ARG A 700 -9.93 41.23 2.42
C ARG A 700 -10.27 40.38 1.23
#